data_AF-A0AAP0PF60-F1
#
_entry.id   AF-A0AAP0PF60-F1
#
_cell.length_a   1.000
_cell.length_b   1.000
_cell.length_c   1.000
_cell.angle_alpha   90.00
_cell.angle_beta   90.00
_cell.angle_gamma   90.00
#
_symmetry.space_group_name_H-M   'P 1'
#
loop_
_entity.id
_entity.type
_entity.pdbx_description
1 polymer ?
#
loop_
_entity_poly.entity_id
_entity_poly.type
_entity_poly.pdbx_seq_one_letter_code
_entity_poly.pdbx_strand_id
1 'polypeptide(L)'
;MRSVEVGLAQARAAIRRAKKVINSTEISLQDDKDAPRGEVYRNPTAFYQSYLEMEKRLKVYVYEEGEEPMVHNGPCKDIYTSEGRFISEMEIMSGGFRTRDPERAHVYFMPFSVRMMVELLWKKQGRDMGALRRFVWDYVRSISTNHPYWNRTLGADHFILSCHDFGPLSSMGEPLLYNNSIRVFCNANSSEGFDPRKDATLPEIALYDGYMPNDLANIPDFNTPRPHLGFFAGGSHGWIRPVLFDHWKNRDPDLIVSDYLPKGQSYYPMMLKSKFCLCPSGHEVASPRVTEAIYAECVPVIISDHYVLPFSDVLRWEAFSVRVDPVDIPKLKDILSGIHEEEYVRLKKGVRAVRRHFVFNQPSKSPAISGFYSTKLSLQFSKLDLVRTNEFFMRSYSAAVLENSTWINNSAVAVQRKYGQMRDVEVGLARARAAIRRSKKLNGSKISLLDNEDAPRGQVYRNPSAFYQRRGADRALWAVQEHIHFGGEVHKRNGDYEWWVSHARPRARARVLHALQCDNDGGDVVEAKQRLGVLRRFVWDYVRSISTKYPYWNRTQGADHFMLTCHDWGPISSMGEPFLYNNSIRVLCNANSSEGFNPNKDATLPEIFLYDGTMPSDLVNIPDFETPRPHLGFFAGGSHGWIRPVLFDHWKNRDPDLIVSDYLPKGQSYYPMMLKSKFCLCPSGHEVASPRVTEAIYAECVPVIISDHYVLPFSDVLRWEEFSVRVDPVDIPKLKDILIAISEEEYERLKKGVRTVRRHFVLNQPLKRFDVFHMILHSVWLRRLNVRLP
;
A
#
# COMPACT_ATOMS: atom_id res chain seq x y z
N MET A 1 13.89 25.96 18.11
CA MET A 1 14.75 25.12 18.98
C MET A 1 14.46 25.16 20.50
N ARG A 2 14.57 26.30 21.22
CA ARG A 2 14.40 26.35 22.70
C ARG A 2 13.10 25.74 23.24
N SER A 3 11.97 25.99 22.56
CA SER A 3 10.66 25.41 22.94
C SER A 3 10.62 23.88 22.86
N VAL A 4 11.27 23.30 21.83
CA VAL A 4 11.36 21.84 21.63
C VAL A 4 12.16 21.20 22.77
N GLU A 5 13.32 21.77 23.13
CA GLU A 5 14.15 21.23 24.22
C GLU A 5 13.47 21.33 25.59
N VAL A 6 12.72 22.41 25.86
CA VAL A 6 11.87 22.50 27.06
C VAL A 6 10.82 21.39 27.08
N GLY A 7 10.16 21.13 25.94
CA GLY A 7 9.21 20.04 25.79
C GLY A 7 9.81 18.66 26.03
N LEU A 8 11.02 18.41 25.50
CA LEU A 8 11.77 17.17 25.73
C LEU A 8 12.18 17.02 27.19
N ALA A 9 12.59 18.09 27.86
CA ALA A 9 12.89 18.08 29.30
C ALA A 9 11.65 17.71 30.14
N GLN A 10 10.47 18.25 29.79
CA GLN A 10 9.21 17.88 30.42
C GLN A 10 8.87 16.40 30.20
N ALA A 11 9.02 15.88 28.97
CA ALA A 11 8.79 14.48 28.67
C ALA A 11 9.74 13.57 29.48
N ARG A 12 11.04 13.88 29.53
CA ARG A 12 12.02 13.17 30.38
C ARG A 12 11.63 13.18 31.85
N ALA A 13 11.10 14.29 32.36
CA ALA A 13 10.64 14.39 33.74
C ALA A 13 9.39 13.52 33.99
N ALA A 14 8.41 13.53 33.08
CA ALA A 14 7.21 12.70 33.15
C ALA A 14 7.56 11.20 33.16
N ILE A 15 8.42 10.77 32.22
CA ILE A 15 8.88 9.37 32.14
C ILE A 15 9.64 8.96 33.40
N ARG A 16 10.52 9.83 33.93
CA ARG A 16 11.25 9.55 35.19
C ARG A 16 10.32 9.42 36.39
N ARG A 17 9.24 10.19 36.46
CA ARG A 17 8.21 10.05 37.50
C ARG A 17 7.48 8.70 37.35
N ALA A 18 7.02 8.38 36.14
CA ALA A 18 6.36 7.11 35.84
C ALA A 18 7.23 5.88 36.18
N LYS A 19 8.55 5.96 35.97
CA LYS A 19 9.49 4.88 36.35
C LYS A 19 9.52 4.57 37.85
N LYS A 20 9.26 5.55 38.72
CA LYS A 20 9.28 5.38 40.19
C LYS A 20 8.00 4.75 40.73
N VAL A 21 6.94 4.72 39.93
CA VAL A 21 5.65 4.16 40.30
C VAL A 21 5.64 2.68 39.89
N ILE A 22 6.35 1.85 40.66
CA ILE A 22 6.48 0.41 40.38
C ILE A 22 5.35 -0.39 41.07
N ASN A 23 4.72 0.14 42.13
CA ASN A 23 3.78 -0.60 42.98
C ASN A 23 2.50 0.15 43.40
N SER A 24 2.18 1.34 42.88
CA SER A 24 0.86 1.93 43.16
C SER A 24 -0.12 1.61 42.03
N THR A 25 -1.26 1.08 42.43
CA THR A 25 -2.50 0.90 41.65
C THR A 25 -3.09 2.22 41.10
N GLU A 26 -2.34 3.33 41.13
CA GLU A 26 -2.84 4.70 40.92
C GLU A 26 -2.51 5.33 39.56
N ILE A 27 -1.82 4.64 38.64
CA ILE A 27 -1.73 5.14 37.26
C ILE A 27 -2.91 4.59 36.48
N SER A 28 -3.64 5.49 35.81
CA SER A 28 -4.87 5.32 35.01
C SER A 28 -4.74 4.38 33.80
N LEU A 29 -3.91 3.33 33.89
CA LEU A 29 -3.89 2.20 32.96
C LEU A 29 -5.25 1.48 32.96
N GLN A 30 -6.11 1.67 33.96
CA GLN A 30 -7.43 1.03 34.02
C GLN A 30 -8.40 1.58 32.97
N ASP A 31 -8.29 2.86 32.60
CA ASP A 31 -9.25 3.52 31.69
C ASP A 31 -8.86 3.39 30.20
N ASP A 32 -7.57 3.19 29.90
CA ASP A 32 -7.10 2.98 28.53
C ASP A 32 -6.94 1.47 28.21
N LYS A 33 -7.83 0.97 27.35
CA LYS A 33 -7.86 -0.44 26.92
C LYS A 33 -6.60 -0.86 26.16
N ASP A 34 -5.91 0.08 25.51
CA ASP A 34 -4.73 -0.22 24.69
C ASP A 34 -3.43 -0.21 25.49
N ALA A 35 -3.46 0.25 26.74
CA ALA A 35 -2.28 0.40 27.58
C ALA A 35 -1.47 -0.91 27.70
N PRO A 36 -0.12 -0.84 27.61
CA PRO A 36 0.75 -2.00 27.73
C PRO A 36 0.69 -2.59 29.14
N ARG A 37 0.37 -3.89 29.23
CA ARG A 37 0.27 -4.65 30.48
C ARG A 37 1.03 -5.98 30.38
N GLY A 38 1.45 -6.50 31.53
CA GLY A 38 2.05 -7.81 31.65
C GLY A 38 3.59 -7.82 31.60
N GLU A 39 4.14 -9.00 31.83
CA GLU A 39 5.58 -9.18 32.07
C GLU A 39 6.44 -9.09 30.80
N VAL A 40 5.85 -8.90 29.62
CA VAL A 40 6.58 -8.74 28.37
C VAL A 40 7.26 -7.38 28.24
N TYR A 41 6.92 -6.40 29.08
CA TYR A 41 7.53 -5.06 29.08
C TYR A 41 8.56 -4.92 30.19
N ARG A 42 9.68 -4.22 29.92
CA ARG A 42 10.71 -3.91 30.94
C ARG A 42 10.16 -3.02 32.05
N ASN A 43 9.38 -2.02 31.67
CA ASN A 43 8.64 -1.14 32.57
C ASN A 43 7.39 -0.63 31.84
N PRO A 44 6.22 -1.27 32.01
CA PRO A 44 5.00 -0.94 31.25
C PRO A 44 4.54 0.50 31.49
N THR A 45 4.61 0.96 32.73
CA THR A 45 4.22 2.32 33.15
C THR A 45 5.08 3.39 32.48
N ALA A 46 6.41 3.23 32.49
CA ALA A 46 7.33 4.16 31.86
C ALA A 46 7.22 4.14 30.33
N PHE A 47 6.99 2.95 29.74
CA PHE A 47 6.75 2.81 28.32
C PHE A 47 5.47 3.55 27.90
N TYR A 48 4.36 3.30 28.58
CA TYR A 48 3.08 3.96 28.31
C TYR A 48 3.18 5.48 28.45
N GLN A 49 3.78 5.99 29.54
CA GLN A 49 3.99 7.43 29.70
C GLN A 49 4.87 8.00 28.59
N SER A 50 5.94 7.30 28.19
CA SER A 50 6.81 7.73 27.10
C SER A 50 6.07 7.77 25.76
N TYR A 51 5.15 6.84 25.53
CA TYR A 51 4.32 6.76 24.34
C TYR A 51 3.32 7.92 24.29
N LEU A 52 2.65 8.23 25.41
CA LEU A 52 1.75 9.39 25.50
C LEU A 52 2.48 10.72 25.23
N GLU A 53 3.70 10.88 25.77
CA GLU A 53 4.52 12.06 25.48
C GLU A 53 4.94 12.13 24.01
N MET A 54 5.18 10.99 23.36
CA MET A 54 5.44 10.91 21.93
C MET A 54 4.22 11.36 21.12
N GLU A 55 3.05 10.75 21.33
CA GLU A 55 1.80 11.12 20.64
C GLU A 55 1.49 12.61 20.79
N LYS A 56 1.69 13.14 21.99
CA LYS A 56 1.43 14.55 22.31
C LYS A 56 2.38 15.52 21.60
N ARG A 57 3.65 15.16 21.43
CA ARG A 57 4.72 16.13 21.11
C ARG A 57 5.45 15.86 19.82
N LEU A 58 5.79 14.59 19.54
CA LEU A 58 6.72 14.25 18.47
C LEU A 58 6.27 14.85 17.15
N LYS A 59 7.19 15.56 16.51
CA LYS A 59 7.07 16.03 15.13
C LYS A 59 8.30 15.64 14.34
N VAL A 60 8.09 15.10 13.15
CA VAL A 60 9.13 14.63 12.23
C VAL A 60 9.08 15.50 10.99
N TYR A 61 10.18 16.17 10.68
CA TYR A 61 10.33 16.80 9.37
C TYR A 61 10.92 15.78 8.40
N VAL A 62 10.40 15.72 7.17
CA VAL A 62 10.90 14.80 6.14
C VAL A 62 11.54 15.65 5.06
N TYR A 63 12.83 15.45 4.78
CA TYR A 63 13.53 16.17 3.70
C TYR A 63 12.91 15.82 2.35
N GLU A 64 12.72 16.82 1.49
CA GLU A 64 12.13 16.68 0.16
C GLU A 64 13.18 16.55 -0.96
N GLU A 65 14.47 16.73 -0.63
CA GLU A 65 15.58 16.53 -1.55
C GLU A 65 15.69 15.07 -1.98
N GLY A 66 16.10 14.87 -3.23
CA GLY A 66 16.42 13.57 -3.80
C GLY A 66 15.58 13.23 -5.03
N GLU A 67 15.98 12.18 -5.75
CA GLU A 67 15.24 11.68 -6.90
C GLU A 67 14.59 10.33 -6.59
N GLU A 68 13.30 10.22 -6.92
CA GLU A 68 12.63 8.93 -6.94
C GLU A 68 13.25 8.00 -8.01
N PRO A 69 13.32 6.69 -7.76
CA PRO A 69 12.81 5.99 -6.58
C PRO A 69 13.89 5.71 -5.52
N MET A 70 15.05 6.39 -5.56
CA MET A 70 16.10 6.20 -4.54
C MET A 70 15.74 6.90 -3.23
N VAL A 71 14.94 7.96 -3.31
CA VAL A 71 14.42 8.73 -2.19
C VAL A 71 12.90 8.75 -2.26
N HIS A 72 12.21 8.88 -1.12
CA HIS A 72 10.75 8.90 -0.99
C HIS A 72 10.01 7.63 -1.43
N ASN A 73 10.76 6.58 -1.75
CA ASN A 73 10.21 5.31 -2.22
C ASN A 73 11.05 4.14 -1.69
N GLY A 74 10.40 3.00 -1.51
CA GLY A 74 11.02 1.76 -1.08
C GLY A 74 10.08 0.58 -1.32
N PRO A 75 10.60 -0.65 -1.41
CA PRO A 75 9.77 -1.82 -1.65
C PRO A 75 8.87 -2.13 -0.46
N CYS A 76 7.55 -2.10 -0.67
CA CYS A 76 6.53 -2.50 0.31
C CYS A 76 6.21 -4.00 0.28
N LYS A 77 7.14 -4.83 -0.22
CA LYS A 77 7.02 -6.28 -0.36
C LYS A 77 8.36 -6.97 -0.13
N ASP A 78 8.33 -8.29 -0.06
CA ASP A 78 9.47 -9.16 0.25
C ASP A 78 10.06 -8.84 1.64
N ILE A 79 11.31 -9.25 1.90
CA ILE A 79 11.98 -9.07 3.19
C ILE A 79 12.26 -7.59 3.56
N TYR A 80 12.19 -6.69 2.58
CA TYR A 80 12.42 -5.26 2.76
C TYR A 80 11.15 -4.45 3.05
N THR A 81 10.01 -5.13 3.26
CA THR A 81 8.71 -4.49 3.41
C THR A 81 8.70 -3.42 4.48
N SER A 82 9.36 -3.65 5.62
CA SER A 82 9.40 -2.71 6.73
C SER A 82 10.03 -1.37 6.36
N GLU A 83 11.04 -1.38 5.48
CA GLU A 83 11.69 -0.16 4.98
C GLU A 83 10.71 0.64 4.10
N GLY A 84 10.16 0.00 3.07
CA GLY A 84 9.23 0.66 2.15
C GLY A 84 7.93 1.12 2.81
N ARG A 85 7.35 0.30 3.70
CA ARG A 85 6.14 0.64 4.45
C ARG A 85 6.38 1.85 5.34
N PHE A 86 7.48 1.92 6.09
CA PHE A 86 7.74 3.09 6.93
C PHE A 86 7.89 4.37 6.11
N ILE A 87 8.67 4.34 5.01
CA ILE A 87 8.82 5.49 4.10
C ILE A 87 7.45 5.93 3.59
N SER A 88 6.64 4.99 3.09
CA SER A 88 5.30 5.24 2.59
C SER A 88 4.37 5.84 3.65
N GLU A 89 4.35 5.33 4.87
CA GLU A 89 3.50 5.86 5.95
C GLU A 89 3.96 7.27 6.37
N MET A 90 5.27 7.54 6.42
CA MET A 90 5.78 8.89 6.66
C MET A 90 5.42 9.86 5.55
N GLU A 91 5.42 9.40 4.29
CA GLU A 91 5.05 10.23 3.15
C GLU A 91 3.55 10.55 3.11
N ILE A 92 2.71 9.52 3.20
CA ILE A 92 1.28 9.64 2.93
C ILE A 92 0.52 10.01 4.20
N MET A 93 0.81 9.37 5.34
CA MET A 93 -0.12 9.30 6.48
C MET A 93 0.57 9.29 7.83
N SER A 94 1.23 10.39 8.12
CA SER A 94 2.08 10.50 9.30
C SER A 94 1.41 10.36 10.68
N GLY A 95 0.13 10.01 10.80
CA GLY A 95 -0.57 9.88 12.09
C GLY A 95 -0.55 11.17 12.94
N GLY A 96 -0.36 12.32 12.29
CA GLY A 96 -0.13 13.61 12.95
C GLY A 96 1.33 13.87 13.38
N PHE A 97 2.26 12.93 13.16
CA PHE A 97 3.68 13.07 13.49
C PHE A 97 4.47 13.87 12.45
N ARG A 98 4.15 13.86 11.14
CA ARG A 98 4.90 14.66 10.15
C ARG A 98 4.55 16.13 10.33
N THR A 99 5.55 16.98 10.17
CA THR A 99 5.38 18.42 10.10
C THR A 99 6.07 18.96 8.85
N ARG A 100 5.47 19.99 8.25
CA ARG A 100 6.10 20.79 7.18
C ARG A 100 6.87 21.98 7.74
N ASP A 101 6.70 22.27 9.03
CA ASP A 101 7.43 23.31 9.73
C ASP A 101 8.66 22.71 10.42
N PRO A 102 9.87 22.92 9.88
CA PRO A 102 11.09 22.36 10.43
C PRO A 102 11.45 22.94 11.81
N GLU A 103 10.94 24.11 12.22
CA GLU A 103 11.20 24.67 13.55
C GLU A 103 10.41 23.97 14.66
N ARG A 104 9.34 23.27 14.29
CA ARG A 104 8.55 22.42 15.20
C ARG A 104 9.05 20.99 15.28
N ALA A 105 9.98 20.60 14.41
CA ALA A 105 10.49 19.25 14.32
C ALA A 105 11.34 18.89 15.55
N HIS A 106 11.14 17.67 16.04
CA HIS A 106 11.95 17.06 17.08
C HIS A 106 13.06 16.21 16.46
N VAL A 107 12.79 15.61 15.29
CA VAL A 107 13.72 14.82 14.49
C VAL A 107 13.50 15.06 13.00
N TYR A 108 14.54 14.81 12.20
CA TYR A 108 14.55 15.00 10.75
C TYR A 108 14.81 13.66 10.05
N PHE A 109 13.91 13.26 9.16
CA PHE A 109 13.98 12.01 8.42
C PHE A 109 14.61 12.23 7.05
N MET A 110 15.59 11.39 6.70
CA MET A 110 16.21 11.33 5.37
C MET A 110 15.68 10.11 4.60
N PRO A 111 14.70 10.29 3.69
CA PRO A 111 13.87 9.20 3.18
C PRO A 111 14.50 8.42 2.01
N PHE A 112 15.80 8.12 2.03
CA PHE A 112 16.43 7.29 1.01
C PHE A 112 16.33 5.79 1.32
N SER A 113 16.08 4.98 0.30
CA SER A 113 16.02 3.52 0.39
C SER A 113 17.33 2.89 -0.05
N VAL A 114 18.05 2.27 0.89
CA VAL A 114 19.28 1.52 0.58
C VAL A 114 18.99 0.39 -0.39
N ARG A 115 17.82 -0.25 -0.26
CA ARG A 115 17.40 -1.30 -1.17
C ARG A 115 17.27 -0.80 -2.62
N MET A 116 16.73 0.39 -2.83
CA MET A 116 16.65 1.02 -4.15
C MET A 116 18.02 1.48 -4.66
N MET A 117 18.88 2.00 -3.78
CA MET A 117 20.27 2.31 -4.12
C MET A 117 21.03 1.05 -4.58
N VAL A 118 20.79 -0.11 -3.97
CA VAL A 118 21.40 -1.38 -4.39
C VAL A 118 20.97 -1.77 -5.81
N GLU A 119 19.67 -1.67 -6.13
CA GLU A 119 19.19 -1.94 -7.51
C GLU A 119 19.77 -0.98 -8.54
N LEU A 120 19.81 0.31 -8.20
CA LEU A 120 20.04 1.36 -9.20
C LEU A 120 21.50 1.78 -9.32
N LEU A 121 22.28 1.65 -8.25
CA LEU A 121 23.69 2.03 -8.21
C LEU A 121 24.57 0.78 -8.14
N TRP A 122 24.49 0.00 -7.06
CA TRP A 122 25.43 -1.10 -6.83
C TRP A 122 25.38 -2.15 -7.94
N LYS A 123 24.21 -2.69 -8.28
CA LYS A 123 24.10 -3.72 -9.34
C LYS A 123 24.51 -3.19 -10.72
N LYS A 124 24.19 -1.93 -11.02
CA LYS A 124 24.46 -1.33 -12.34
C LYS A 124 25.88 -0.80 -12.50
N GLN A 125 26.57 -0.48 -11.40
CA GLN A 125 27.93 0.03 -11.39
C GLN A 125 28.93 -1.05 -10.94
N GLY A 126 28.75 -2.28 -11.43
CA GLY A 126 29.75 -3.36 -11.23
C GLY A 126 29.89 -3.85 -9.79
N ARG A 127 28.88 -3.66 -8.94
CA ARG A 127 28.86 -4.08 -7.52
C ARG A 127 29.88 -3.32 -6.65
N ASP A 128 30.13 -2.05 -6.98
CA ASP A 128 30.97 -1.15 -6.19
C ASP A 128 30.21 -0.58 -4.97
N MET A 129 30.68 -0.89 -3.76
CA MET A 129 30.16 -0.29 -2.52
C MET A 129 30.44 1.21 -2.42
N GLY A 130 31.46 1.71 -3.12
CA GLY A 130 31.75 3.13 -3.23
C GLY A 130 30.59 3.91 -3.84
N ALA A 131 29.81 3.32 -4.74
CA ALA A 131 28.65 4.00 -5.34
C ALA A 131 27.56 4.32 -4.30
N LEU A 132 27.32 3.41 -3.36
CA LEU A 132 26.34 3.63 -2.28
C LEU A 132 26.83 4.71 -1.30
N ARG A 133 28.12 4.69 -0.95
CA ARG A 133 28.72 5.67 -0.05
C ARG A 133 28.74 7.08 -0.66
N ARG A 134 29.09 7.19 -1.95
CA ARG A 134 29.06 8.46 -2.69
C ARG A 134 27.65 9.06 -2.71
N PHE A 135 26.63 8.25 -2.97
CA PHE A 135 25.24 8.73 -2.92
C PHE A 135 24.87 9.31 -1.55
N VAL A 136 25.19 8.60 -0.45
CA VAL A 136 24.91 9.09 0.91
C VAL A 136 25.64 10.41 1.17
N TRP A 137 26.91 10.50 0.77
CA TRP A 137 27.69 11.73 0.93
C TRP A 137 27.09 12.90 0.15
N ASP A 138 26.76 12.70 -1.13
CA ASP A 138 26.15 13.73 -1.99
C ASP A 138 24.78 14.16 -1.45
N TYR A 139 23.99 13.21 -0.96
CA TYR A 139 22.68 13.48 -0.36
C TYR A 139 22.80 14.35 0.89
N VAL A 140 23.68 13.98 1.83
CA VAL A 140 23.90 14.76 3.05
C VAL A 140 24.49 16.13 2.72
N ARG A 141 25.38 16.22 1.74
CA ARG A 141 25.91 17.50 1.26
C ARG A 141 24.83 18.40 0.70
N SER A 142 23.87 17.86 -0.05
CA SER A 142 22.71 18.59 -0.57
C SER A 142 21.86 19.17 0.57
N ILE A 143 21.42 18.33 1.52
CA ILE A 143 20.56 18.79 2.62
C ILE A 143 21.27 19.79 3.54
N SER A 144 22.57 19.61 3.79
CA SER A 144 23.36 20.50 4.67
C SER A 144 23.69 21.85 4.03
N THR A 145 23.72 21.91 2.70
CA THR A 145 23.89 23.16 1.95
C THR A 145 22.58 23.93 1.89
N ASN A 146 21.46 23.23 1.67
CA ASN A 146 20.16 23.84 1.43
C ASN A 146 19.40 24.15 2.73
N HIS A 147 19.70 23.44 3.82
CA HIS A 147 19.00 23.59 5.09
C HIS A 147 19.95 23.81 6.28
N PRO A 148 19.62 24.73 7.20
CA PRO A 148 20.46 24.98 8.37
C PRO A 148 20.37 23.86 9.42
N TYR A 149 19.35 23.00 9.35
CA TYR A 149 19.01 22.07 10.44
C TYR A 149 20.02 20.95 10.64
N TRP A 150 20.65 20.45 9.57
CA TRP A 150 21.74 19.48 9.66
C TRP A 150 22.94 20.07 10.39
N ASN A 151 23.39 21.26 9.96
CA ASN A 151 24.59 21.92 10.49
C ASN A 151 24.42 22.33 11.96
N ARG A 152 23.20 22.65 12.37
CA ARG A 152 22.86 23.03 13.75
C ARG A 152 23.20 21.94 14.77
N THR A 153 23.09 20.67 14.38
CA THR A 153 23.20 19.52 15.30
C THR A 153 24.25 18.51 14.85
N LEU A 154 24.92 18.78 13.72
CA LEU A 154 25.83 17.85 13.06
C LEU A 154 25.17 16.48 12.84
N GLY A 155 23.90 16.49 12.46
CA GLY A 155 23.09 15.30 12.19
C GLY A 155 22.54 14.57 13.42
N ALA A 156 22.71 15.08 14.65
CA ALA A 156 22.34 14.35 15.87
C ALA A 156 20.82 14.19 16.10
N ASP A 157 19.98 15.04 15.49
CA ASP A 157 18.52 14.89 15.45
C ASP A 157 18.00 14.33 14.12
N HIS A 158 18.90 13.79 13.29
CA HIS A 158 18.57 13.18 12.00
C HIS A 158 18.50 11.66 12.11
N PHE A 159 17.68 11.04 11.28
CA PHE A 159 17.63 9.59 11.18
C PHE A 159 17.46 9.06 9.76
N ILE A 160 17.98 7.86 9.55
CA ILE A 160 17.81 7.02 8.37
C ILE A 160 17.18 5.70 8.77
N LEU A 161 16.62 4.96 7.82
CA LEU A 161 16.24 3.58 8.05
C LEU A 161 16.61 2.66 6.90
N SER A 162 16.90 1.41 7.23
CA SER A 162 17.08 0.37 6.22
C SER A 162 16.85 -1.04 6.75
N CYS A 163 16.31 -1.90 5.89
CA CYS A 163 16.26 -3.35 6.12
C CYS A 163 17.22 -4.17 5.27
N HIS A 164 18.15 -3.52 4.56
CA HIS A 164 19.18 -4.21 3.80
C HIS A 164 20.45 -4.36 4.64
N ASP A 165 21.15 -5.49 4.50
CA ASP A 165 22.46 -5.76 5.12
C ASP A 165 23.52 -4.67 4.82
N PHE A 166 23.37 -3.90 3.73
CA PHE A 166 24.26 -2.81 3.35
C PHE A 166 23.94 -1.47 4.02
N GLY A 167 22.89 -1.39 4.84
CA GLY A 167 22.54 -0.18 5.61
C GLY A 167 23.70 0.37 6.44
N PRO A 168 24.37 -0.45 7.27
CA PRO A 168 25.56 -0.03 8.00
C PRO A 168 26.68 0.49 7.08
N LEU A 169 27.00 -0.25 6.01
CA LEU A 169 28.10 0.08 5.10
C LEU A 169 27.84 1.33 4.24
N SER A 170 26.60 1.58 3.84
CA SER A 170 26.21 2.78 3.08
C SER A 170 26.27 4.02 3.97
N SER A 171 25.82 3.91 5.23
CA SER A 171 25.84 5.03 6.18
C SER A 171 27.25 5.55 6.50
N MET A 172 28.30 4.73 6.30
CA MET A 172 29.70 5.16 6.42
C MET A 172 30.14 6.18 5.36
N GLY A 173 29.32 6.42 4.33
CA GLY A 173 29.61 7.44 3.32
C GLY A 173 29.71 8.86 3.87
N GLU A 174 29.06 9.12 5.01
CA GLU A 174 29.15 10.40 5.73
C GLU A 174 29.46 10.15 7.22
N PRO A 175 30.64 10.56 7.72
CA PRO A 175 31.06 10.29 9.10
C PRO A 175 30.11 10.82 10.17
N LEU A 176 29.50 12.01 9.97
CA LEU A 176 28.56 12.57 10.95
C LEU A 176 27.23 11.82 10.96
N LEU A 177 26.79 11.32 9.81
CA LEU A 177 25.65 10.42 9.72
C LEU A 177 25.92 9.11 10.48
N TYR A 178 27.07 8.50 10.24
CA TYR A 178 27.44 7.24 10.89
C TYR A 178 27.58 7.37 12.40
N ASN A 179 28.21 8.45 12.88
CA ASN A 179 28.54 8.64 14.29
C ASN A 179 27.44 9.31 15.11
N ASN A 180 26.78 10.35 14.58
CA ASN A 180 25.87 11.19 15.37
C ASN A 180 24.39 10.87 15.12
N SER A 181 24.00 10.59 13.87
CA SER A 181 22.61 10.36 13.53
C SER A 181 22.08 9.02 14.06
N ILE A 182 20.76 8.97 14.22
CA ILE A 182 20.03 7.77 14.61
C ILE A 182 19.91 6.87 13.38
N ARG A 183 20.44 5.65 13.43
CA ARG A 183 20.26 4.68 12.35
C ARG A 183 19.23 3.64 12.76
N VAL A 184 18.22 3.43 11.92
CA VAL A 184 17.10 2.53 12.21
C VAL A 184 17.22 1.28 11.33
N PHE A 185 17.74 0.16 11.84
CA PHE A 185 18.14 -0.98 11.00
C PHE A 185 17.47 -2.31 11.33
N CYS A 186 17.17 -3.10 10.29
CA CYS A 186 16.88 -4.52 10.45
C CYS A 186 18.14 -5.30 10.86
N ASN A 187 19.24 -5.11 10.13
CA ASN A 187 20.56 -5.66 10.47
C ASN A 187 21.19 -4.92 11.66
N ALA A 188 20.60 -5.10 12.85
CA ALA A 188 21.02 -4.50 14.11
C ALA A 188 22.14 -5.30 14.78
N ASN A 189 23.28 -5.43 14.10
CA ASN A 189 24.43 -6.18 14.57
C ASN A 189 25.42 -5.28 15.32
N SER A 190 25.58 -5.51 16.63
CA SER A 190 26.50 -4.73 17.46
C SER A 190 27.98 -4.91 17.09
N SER A 191 28.37 -6.01 16.44
CA SER A 191 29.73 -6.18 15.93
C SER A 191 29.99 -5.42 14.61
N GLU A 192 28.94 -4.96 13.93
CA GLU A 192 29.03 -4.17 12.69
C GLU A 192 28.81 -2.66 12.94
N GLY A 193 28.97 -2.25 14.20
CA GLY A 193 28.93 -0.86 14.62
C GLY A 193 27.53 -0.33 14.93
N PHE A 194 26.51 -1.18 15.08
CA PHE A 194 25.21 -0.78 15.63
C PHE A 194 25.34 -0.46 17.14
N ASP A 195 25.01 0.77 17.56
CA ASP A 195 25.04 1.18 18.98
C ASP A 195 23.60 1.29 19.52
N PRO A 196 23.12 0.36 20.36
CA PRO A 196 21.74 0.39 20.86
C PRO A 196 21.38 1.64 21.68
N ARG A 197 22.36 2.40 22.17
CA ARG A 197 22.13 3.67 22.90
C ARG A 197 21.75 4.82 21.98
N LYS A 198 22.13 4.73 20.70
CA LYS A 198 21.98 5.78 19.68
C LYS A 198 21.13 5.35 18.48
N ASP A 199 21.26 4.11 18.05
CA ASP A 199 20.55 3.51 16.93
C ASP A 199 19.27 2.81 17.42
N ALA A 200 18.34 2.57 16.50
CA ALA A 200 17.09 1.87 16.77
C ALA A 200 16.94 0.63 15.89
N THR A 201 16.27 -0.38 16.41
CA THR A 201 16.00 -1.63 15.69
C THR A 201 14.74 -1.49 14.84
N LEU A 202 14.73 -2.11 13.67
CA LEU A 202 13.59 -2.26 12.77
C LEU A 202 13.28 -3.76 12.62
N PRO A 203 12.06 -4.25 12.88
CA PRO A 203 11.76 -5.66 12.64
C PRO A 203 11.75 -5.97 11.14
N GLU A 204 12.41 -7.05 10.75
CA GLU A 204 12.35 -7.57 9.39
C GLU A 204 11.02 -8.31 9.19
N ILE A 205 10.21 -7.84 8.24
CA ILE A 205 8.90 -8.41 7.96
C ILE A 205 8.86 -8.81 6.49
N ALA A 206 8.74 -10.10 6.23
CA ALA A 206 8.56 -10.63 4.89
C ALA A 206 7.08 -10.64 4.51
N LEU A 207 6.64 -9.68 3.69
CA LEU A 207 5.34 -9.71 3.03
C LEU A 207 5.55 -9.89 1.52
N TYR A 208 5.63 -11.14 1.05
CA TYR A 208 5.96 -11.45 -0.35
C TYR A 208 5.06 -10.74 -1.38
N ASP A 209 3.77 -10.59 -1.10
CA ASP A 209 2.81 -9.87 -1.94
C ASP A 209 2.34 -8.55 -1.31
N GLY A 210 3.01 -8.12 -0.24
CA GLY A 210 2.64 -6.94 0.55
C GLY A 210 1.51 -7.18 1.57
N TYR A 211 1.01 -8.41 1.71
CA TYR A 211 -0.03 -8.80 2.67
C TYR A 211 0.46 -9.87 3.64
N MET A 212 -0.13 -9.90 4.85
CA MET A 212 0.10 -11.01 5.78
C MET A 212 -0.40 -12.32 5.15
N PRO A 213 0.42 -13.40 5.15
CA PRO A 213 0.01 -14.71 4.65
C PRO A 213 -1.29 -15.17 5.33
N ASN A 214 -2.23 -15.74 4.57
CA ASN A 214 -3.54 -16.13 5.11
C ASN A 214 -3.43 -17.16 6.25
N ASP A 215 -2.45 -18.07 6.16
CA ASP A 215 -2.16 -19.05 7.23
C ASP A 215 -1.80 -18.35 8.55
N LEU A 216 -1.17 -17.18 8.50
CA LEU A 216 -0.79 -16.38 9.67
C LEU A 216 -1.85 -15.32 10.04
N ALA A 217 -2.78 -15.02 9.14
CA ALA A 217 -3.94 -14.19 9.45
C ALA A 217 -4.94 -14.94 10.34
N ASN A 218 -5.16 -16.24 10.05
CA ASN A 218 -6.11 -17.10 10.76
C ASN A 218 -5.36 -18.16 11.58
N ILE A 219 -4.81 -17.73 12.72
CA ILE A 219 -4.10 -18.65 13.60
C ILE A 219 -5.07 -19.57 14.36
N PRO A 220 -4.68 -20.83 14.65
CA PRO A 220 -5.47 -21.74 15.48
C PRO A 220 -5.71 -21.21 16.89
N ASP A 221 -6.70 -21.79 17.58
CA ASP A 221 -6.98 -21.49 18.99
C ASP A 221 -5.74 -21.68 19.86
N PHE A 222 -5.64 -20.87 20.92
CA PHE A 222 -4.47 -20.87 21.81
C PHE A 222 -4.13 -22.25 22.36
N ASN A 223 -5.15 -23.06 22.65
CA ASN A 223 -5.01 -24.39 23.24
C ASN A 223 -4.82 -25.50 22.19
N THR A 224 -4.75 -25.16 20.90
CA THR A 224 -4.52 -26.15 19.84
C THR A 224 -3.20 -26.90 20.07
N PRO A 225 -3.21 -28.24 20.16
CA PRO A 225 -1.99 -29.02 20.35
C PRO A 225 -0.97 -28.78 19.24
N ARG A 226 0.30 -28.63 19.62
CA ARG A 226 1.42 -28.46 18.68
C ARG A 226 2.27 -29.73 18.68
N PRO A 227 2.11 -30.61 17.66
CA PRO A 227 2.73 -31.93 17.68
C PRO A 227 4.25 -31.91 17.49
N HIS A 228 4.83 -30.82 16.96
CA HIS A 228 6.27 -30.74 16.74
C HIS A 228 6.95 -29.94 17.85
N LEU A 229 8.11 -30.41 18.33
CA LEU A 229 8.94 -29.70 19.29
C LEU A 229 9.48 -28.41 18.66
N GLY A 230 10.12 -28.51 17.50
CA GLY A 230 10.71 -27.35 16.85
C GLY A 230 10.68 -27.42 15.32
N PHE A 231 10.77 -26.26 14.67
CA PHE A 231 10.75 -26.16 13.22
C PHE A 231 11.73 -25.11 12.66
N PHE A 232 12.40 -25.48 11.55
CA PHE A 232 13.16 -24.61 10.68
C PHE A 232 13.12 -25.07 9.22
N ALA A 233 12.90 -24.12 8.31
CA ALA A 233 13.16 -24.31 6.88
C ALA A 233 13.78 -23.04 6.25
N GLY A 234 14.84 -23.22 5.43
CA GLY A 234 15.49 -22.09 4.77
C GLY A 234 16.80 -22.41 4.06
N GLY A 235 17.34 -21.47 3.29
CA GLY A 235 18.63 -21.67 2.61
C GLY A 235 19.83 -21.76 3.57
N SER A 236 20.85 -22.49 3.13
CA SER A 236 22.16 -22.63 3.81
C SER A 236 23.05 -21.43 3.54
N HIS A 237 22.81 -20.35 4.28
CA HIS A 237 23.55 -19.10 4.13
C HIS A 237 23.93 -18.52 5.49
N GLY A 238 25.02 -17.74 5.54
CA GLY A 238 25.70 -17.42 6.81
C GLY A 238 26.46 -18.62 7.39
N TRP A 239 27.06 -18.45 8.56
CA TRP A 239 27.87 -19.49 9.20
C TRP A 239 27.07 -20.37 10.19
N ILE A 240 25.99 -19.86 10.78
CA ILE A 240 25.16 -20.59 11.77
C ILE A 240 24.32 -21.70 11.11
N ARG A 241 23.73 -21.44 9.93
CA ARG A 241 22.82 -22.38 9.27
C ARG A 241 23.49 -23.66 8.77
N PRO A 242 24.70 -23.62 8.19
CA PRO A 242 25.46 -24.84 7.90
C PRO A 242 25.63 -25.72 9.15
N VAL A 243 26.01 -25.13 10.28
CA VAL A 243 26.15 -25.86 11.56
C VAL A 243 24.81 -26.47 12.00
N LEU A 244 23.71 -25.71 11.90
CA LEU A 244 22.37 -26.23 12.17
C LEU A 244 22.02 -27.44 11.28
N PHE A 245 22.34 -27.38 9.99
CA PHE A 245 22.07 -28.47 9.06
C PHE A 245 22.94 -29.69 9.30
N ASP A 246 24.22 -29.49 9.58
CA ASP A 246 25.17 -30.56 9.87
C ASP A 246 24.76 -31.36 11.11
N HIS A 247 24.05 -30.75 12.05
CA HIS A 247 23.55 -31.42 13.25
C HIS A 247 22.14 -31.98 13.11
N TRP A 248 21.20 -31.25 12.51
CA TRP A 248 19.76 -31.56 12.65
C TRP A 248 19.00 -31.85 11.37
N LYS A 249 19.55 -31.56 10.18
CA LYS A 249 18.82 -31.68 8.91
C LYS A 249 18.29 -33.12 8.72
N ASN A 250 16.97 -33.27 8.66
CA ASN A 250 16.29 -34.56 8.48
C ASN A 250 16.70 -35.66 9.48
N ARG A 251 17.11 -35.30 10.71
CA ARG A 251 17.59 -36.28 11.71
C ARG A 251 16.59 -36.62 12.82
N ASP A 252 15.61 -35.77 13.07
CA ASP A 252 14.66 -35.92 14.18
C ASP A 252 13.21 -35.64 13.73
N PRO A 253 12.24 -36.51 14.08
CA PRO A 253 10.84 -36.33 13.68
C PRO A 253 10.12 -35.21 14.46
N ASP A 254 10.60 -34.86 15.66
CA ASP A 254 9.99 -33.84 16.53
C ASP A 254 10.67 -32.47 16.36
N LEU A 255 11.97 -32.44 16.04
CA LEU A 255 12.73 -31.24 15.70
C LEU A 255 13.00 -31.17 14.19
N ILE A 256 12.09 -30.54 13.46
CA ILE A 256 12.08 -30.53 12.00
C ILE A 256 13.01 -29.44 11.47
N VAL A 257 14.11 -29.86 10.84
CA VAL A 257 15.08 -28.96 10.20
C VAL A 257 15.28 -29.38 8.75
N SER A 258 15.01 -28.47 7.81
CA SER A 258 15.21 -28.71 6.38
C SER A 258 15.72 -27.49 5.64
N ASP A 259 16.33 -27.68 4.47
CA ASP A 259 16.63 -26.59 3.53
C ASP A 259 15.39 -26.19 2.73
N TYR A 260 14.70 -27.19 2.18
CA TYR A 260 13.45 -27.05 1.45
C TYR A 260 12.41 -28.03 2.02
N LEU A 261 11.16 -27.59 2.06
CA LEU A 261 10.09 -28.47 2.52
C LEU A 261 9.79 -29.56 1.49
N PRO A 262 9.51 -30.80 1.93
CA PRO A 262 9.04 -31.87 1.05
C PRO A 262 7.79 -31.46 0.28
N LYS A 263 7.63 -32.05 -0.91
CA LYS A 263 6.48 -31.80 -1.77
C LYS A 263 5.17 -32.13 -1.02
N GLY A 264 4.26 -31.15 -0.92
CA GLY A 264 2.98 -31.30 -0.21
C GLY A 264 2.96 -30.68 1.20
N GLN A 265 4.11 -30.28 1.74
CA GLN A 265 4.15 -29.46 2.97
C GLN A 265 4.20 -27.97 2.63
N SER A 266 3.63 -27.15 3.51
CA SER A 266 3.65 -25.69 3.42
C SER A 266 4.29 -25.10 4.66
N TYR A 267 5.03 -24.01 4.48
CA TYR A 267 5.89 -23.41 5.50
C TYR A 267 5.14 -22.94 6.75
N TYR A 268 4.11 -22.08 6.59
CA TYR A 268 3.38 -21.55 7.75
C TYR A 268 2.58 -22.62 8.51
N PRO A 269 1.90 -23.59 7.87
CA PRO A 269 1.29 -24.71 8.58
C PRO A 269 2.27 -25.51 9.45
N MET A 270 3.53 -25.64 9.04
CA MET A 270 4.55 -26.30 9.88
C MET A 270 4.90 -25.45 11.11
N MET A 271 5.04 -24.12 10.95
CA MET A 271 5.23 -23.20 12.09
C MET A 271 4.06 -23.26 13.08
N LEU A 272 2.82 -23.27 12.59
CA LEU A 272 1.61 -23.34 13.43
C LEU A 272 1.51 -24.64 14.24
N LYS A 273 2.09 -25.73 13.73
CA LYS A 273 2.14 -27.04 14.39
C LYS A 273 3.33 -27.22 15.33
N SER A 274 4.21 -26.23 15.43
CA SER A 274 5.46 -26.34 16.19
C SER A 274 5.44 -25.50 17.46
N LYS A 275 5.94 -26.06 18.57
CA LYS A 275 6.08 -25.33 19.84
C LYS A 275 7.10 -24.20 19.71
N PHE A 276 8.26 -24.51 19.15
CA PHE A 276 9.39 -23.61 18.98
C PHE A 276 9.74 -23.39 17.50
N CYS A 277 10.12 -22.18 17.12
CA CYS A 277 10.52 -21.86 15.74
C CYS A 277 11.96 -21.34 15.75
N LEU A 278 12.87 -22.08 15.12
CA LEU A 278 14.28 -21.72 15.13
C LEU A 278 14.51 -20.51 14.21
N CYS A 279 15.22 -19.52 14.71
CA CYS A 279 15.54 -18.27 14.03
C CYS A 279 17.06 -18.09 13.94
N PRO A 280 17.79 -18.97 13.21
CA PRO A 280 19.23 -18.83 13.02
C PRO A 280 19.57 -17.69 12.07
N SER A 281 20.56 -16.87 12.44
CA SER A 281 21.06 -15.80 11.58
C SER A 281 21.62 -16.32 10.25
N GLY A 282 21.52 -15.48 9.24
CA GLY A 282 21.99 -15.73 7.88
C GLY A 282 23.29 -15.01 7.59
N HIS A 283 23.37 -14.36 6.42
CA HIS A 283 24.43 -13.39 6.15
C HIS A 283 24.33 -12.17 7.08
N GLU A 284 23.11 -11.81 7.46
CA GLU A 284 22.79 -10.78 8.44
C GLU A 284 22.19 -11.40 9.69
N VAL A 285 22.19 -10.63 10.79
CA VAL A 285 21.64 -11.09 12.07
C VAL A 285 20.11 -11.15 12.04
N ALA A 286 19.48 -10.29 11.24
CA ALA A 286 18.04 -10.23 11.06
C ALA A 286 17.49 -11.48 10.36
N SER A 287 16.28 -11.88 10.75
CA SER A 287 15.54 -12.86 9.98
C SER A 287 14.04 -12.56 10.03
N PRO A 288 13.32 -12.63 8.90
CA PRO A 288 11.87 -12.46 8.92
C PRO A 288 11.18 -13.54 9.75
N ARG A 289 11.86 -14.67 9.98
CA ARG A 289 11.42 -15.80 10.81
C ARG A 289 11.08 -15.40 12.23
N VAL A 290 11.79 -14.43 12.79
CA VAL A 290 11.49 -13.92 14.14
C VAL A 290 10.07 -13.36 14.18
N THR A 291 9.73 -12.53 13.21
CA THR A 291 8.39 -11.93 13.07
C THR A 291 7.35 -12.99 12.67
N GLU A 292 7.67 -13.89 11.74
CA GLU A 292 6.79 -15.00 11.34
C GLU A 292 6.46 -15.94 12.51
N ALA A 293 7.43 -16.23 13.38
CA ALA A 293 7.25 -17.03 14.58
C ALA A 293 6.30 -16.35 15.57
N ILE A 294 6.46 -15.03 15.77
CA ILE A 294 5.56 -14.22 16.58
C ILE A 294 4.14 -14.25 16.01
N TYR A 295 3.98 -14.13 14.69
CA TYR A 295 2.67 -14.22 14.04
C TYR A 295 2.03 -15.59 14.19
N ALA A 296 2.82 -16.66 14.10
CA ALA A 296 2.38 -18.03 14.24
C ALA A 296 2.14 -18.46 15.69
N GLU A 297 2.36 -17.60 16.69
CA GLU A 297 2.42 -17.95 18.12
C GLU A 297 3.33 -19.15 18.42
N CYS A 298 4.40 -19.25 17.63
CA CYS A 298 5.46 -20.22 17.79
C CYS A 298 6.59 -19.54 18.56
N VAL A 299 7.04 -20.10 19.69
CA VAL A 299 8.04 -19.44 20.54
C VAL A 299 9.35 -19.30 19.75
N PRO A 300 9.82 -18.07 19.46
CA PRO A 300 11.04 -17.87 18.69
C PRO A 300 12.25 -18.38 19.46
N VAL A 301 13.09 -19.17 18.79
CA VAL A 301 14.40 -19.60 19.32
C VAL A 301 15.48 -18.81 18.59
N ILE A 302 16.03 -17.81 19.24
CA ILE A 302 17.04 -16.90 18.67
C ILE A 302 18.40 -17.60 18.71
N ILE A 303 18.96 -17.90 17.54
CA ILE A 303 20.30 -18.50 17.39
C ILE A 303 21.16 -17.51 16.61
N SER A 304 21.81 -16.61 17.34
CA SER A 304 22.47 -15.46 16.76
C SER A 304 23.51 -14.85 17.70
N ASP A 305 24.62 -14.43 17.10
CA ASP A 305 25.64 -13.63 17.77
C ASP A 305 25.31 -12.14 17.62
N HIS A 306 25.52 -11.37 18.69
CA HIS A 306 25.53 -9.91 18.66
C HIS A 306 24.26 -9.19 18.15
N TYR A 307 23.16 -9.92 17.92
CA TYR A 307 21.88 -9.36 17.47
C TYR A 307 21.19 -8.55 18.56
N VAL A 308 20.95 -7.26 18.30
CA VAL A 308 20.06 -6.44 19.11
C VAL A 308 18.63 -6.63 18.61
N LEU A 309 17.82 -7.35 19.40
CA LEU A 309 16.47 -7.73 19.02
C LEU A 309 15.51 -6.53 18.93
N PRO A 310 14.50 -6.58 18.03
CA PRO A 310 13.55 -5.50 17.84
C PRO A 310 12.86 -5.05 19.13
N PHE A 311 12.83 -3.73 19.35
CA PHE A 311 12.18 -3.08 20.50
C PHE A 311 12.69 -3.54 21.87
N SER A 312 13.93 -4.05 21.94
CA SER A 312 14.54 -4.55 23.18
C SER A 312 14.71 -3.49 24.28
N ASP A 313 14.56 -2.20 23.98
CA ASP A 313 14.50 -1.12 24.98
C ASP A 313 13.23 -1.17 25.84
N VAL A 314 12.14 -1.70 25.28
CA VAL A 314 10.81 -1.72 25.91
C VAL A 314 10.32 -3.14 26.17
N LEU A 315 10.66 -4.10 25.30
CA LEU A 315 10.28 -5.51 25.42
C LEU A 315 11.35 -6.34 26.14
N ARG A 316 10.90 -7.25 27.02
CA ARG A 316 11.70 -8.30 27.66
C ARG A 316 11.61 -9.57 26.81
N TRP A 317 12.57 -9.79 25.93
CA TRP A 317 12.57 -10.95 25.02
C TRP A 317 12.60 -12.29 25.75
N GLU A 318 13.16 -12.33 26.96
CA GLU A 318 13.19 -13.51 27.84
C GLU A 318 11.79 -13.92 28.33
N ALA A 319 10.79 -13.05 28.20
CA ALA A 319 9.39 -13.34 28.53
C ALA A 319 8.62 -14.04 27.40
N PHE A 320 9.19 -14.15 26.19
CA PHE A 320 8.49 -14.70 25.02
C PHE A 320 9.38 -15.38 23.97
N SER A 321 10.65 -15.58 24.25
CA SER A 321 11.59 -16.24 23.34
C SER A 321 12.61 -17.06 24.13
N VAL A 322 13.28 -17.98 23.44
CA VAL A 322 14.41 -18.75 23.96
C VAL A 322 15.66 -18.30 23.21
N ARG A 323 16.75 -18.04 23.91
CA ARG A 323 18.04 -17.73 23.28
C ARG A 323 18.95 -18.95 23.38
N VAL A 324 19.56 -19.33 22.27
CA VAL A 324 20.51 -20.44 22.19
C VAL A 324 21.78 -19.91 21.54
N ASP A 325 22.91 -20.12 22.21
CA ASP A 325 24.21 -19.78 21.65
C ASP A 325 24.52 -20.72 20.47
N PRO A 326 25.12 -20.25 19.36
CA PRO A 326 25.49 -21.13 18.25
C PRO A 326 26.32 -22.35 18.66
N VAL A 327 27.14 -22.26 19.73
CA VAL A 327 27.92 -23.41 20.23
C VAL A 327 27.05 -24.52 20.82
N ASP A 328 25.82 -24.19 21.23
CA ASP A 328 24.87 -25.12 21.83
C ASP A 328 23.86 -25.69 20.82
N ILE A 329 24.04 -25.42 19.51
CA ILE A 329 23.25 -26.06 18.43
C ILE A 329 23.17 -27.58 18.59
N PRO A 330 24.25 -28.32 18.92
CA PRO A 330 24.18 -29.78 19.11
C PRO A 330 23.23 -30.22 20.24
N LYS A 331 22.90 -29.34 21.20
CA LYS A 331 22.04 -29.61 22.36
C LYS A 331 20.62 -29.07 22.21
N LEU A 332 20.23 -28.61 21.01
CA LEU A 332 18.93 -27.95 20.79
C LEU A 332 17.74 -28.76 21.31
N LYS A 333 17.71 -30.08 21.05
CA LYS A 333 16.62 -30.94 21.54
C LYS A 333 16.57 -30.99 23.06
N ASP A 334 17.72 -31.13 23.73
CA ASP A 334 17.79 -31.20 25.20
C ASP A 334 17.33 -29.88 25.82
N ILE A 335 17.78 -28.75 25.26
CA ILE A 335 17.39 -27.41 25.72
C ILE A 335 15.87 -27.20 25.58
N LEU A 336 15.30 -27.51 24.40
CA LEU A 336 13.88 -27.24 24.13
C LEU A 336 12.95 -28.23 24.83
N SER A 337 13.34 -29.50 24.96
CA SER A 337 12.56 -30.51 25.69
C SER A 337 12.66 -30.35 27.21
N GLY A 338 13.72 -29.71 27.71
CA GLY A 338 13.86 -29.34 29.12
C GLY A 338 12.94 -28.19 29.56
N ILE A 339 12.29 -27.48 28.63
CA ILE A 339 11.31 -26.44 28.97
C ILE A 339 9.98 -27.11 29.32
N HIS A 340 9.63 -27.07 30.61
CA HIS A 340 8.37 -27.61 31.11
C HIS A 340 7.15 -26.90 30.50
N GLU A 341 6.02 -27.61 30.44
CA GLU A 341 4.79 -27.13 29.79
C GLU A 341 4.29 -25.79 30.36
N GLU A 342 4.41 -25.58 31.68
CA GLU A 342 4.02 -24.31 32.33
C GLU A 342 4.83 -23.12 31.79
N GLU A 343 6.14 -23.31 31.64
CA GLU A 343 7.04 -22.29 31.11
C GLU A 343 6.82 -22.06 29.61
N TYR A 344 6.60 -23.13 28.85
CA TYR A 344 6.21 -23.02 27.44
C TYR A 344 4.91 -22.21 27.27
N VAL A 345 3.89 -22.49 28.08
CA VAL A 345 2.63 -21.74 28.06
C VAL A 345 2.85 -20.27 28.44
N ARG A 346 3.72 -19.99 29.42
CA ARG A 346 4.12 -18.61 29.78
C ARG A 346 4.74 -17.88 28.59
N LEU A 347 5.74 -18.49 27.94
CA LEU A 347 6.42 -17.94 26.76
C LEU A 347 5.43 -17.70 25.61
N LYS A 348 4.55 -18.67 25.32
CA LYS A 348 3.52 -18.55 24.27
C LYS A 348 2.52 -17.43 24.54
N LYS A 349 2.07 -17.25 25.80
CA LYS A 349 1.26 -16.08 26.19
C LYS A 349 2.02 -14.78 25.94
N GLY A 350 3.32 -14.75 26.25
CA GLY A 350 4.20 -13.64 25.94
C GLY A 350 4.24 -13.30 24.45
N VAL A 351 4.39 -14.32 23.59
CA VAL A 351 4.39 -14.16 22.13
C VAL A 351 3.08 -13.52 21.65
N ARG A 352 1.94 -14.04 22.11
CA ARG A 352 0.61 -13.49 21.79
C ARG A 352 0.49 -12.02 22.23
N ALA A 353 0.99 -11.69 23.43
CA ALA A 353 0.91 -10.33 23.96
C ALA A 353 1.72 -9.32 23.14
N VAL A 354 2.90 -9.70 22.63
CA VAL A 354 3.75 -8.79 21.84
C VAL A 354 3.39 -8.71 20.37
N ARG A 355 2.61 -9.67 19.83
CA ARG A 355 2.26 -9.75 18.40
C ARG A 355 1.79 -8.42 17.80
N ARG A 356 0.97 -7.65 18.53
CA ARG A 356 0.46 -6.34 18.08
C ARG A 356 1.55 -5.33 17.72
N HIS A 357 2.72 -5.42 18.34
CA HIS A 357 3.85 -4.51 18.12
C HIS A 357 4.67 -4.83 16.87
N PHE A 358 4.47 -6.00 16.27
CA PHE A 358 5.22 -6.47 15.12
C PHE A 358 4.41 -6.40 13.82
N VAL A 359 3.15 -5.97 13.89
CA VAL A 359 2.26 -5.89 12.73
C VAL A 359 2.20 -4.45 12.23
N PHE A 360 2.44 -4.25 10.93
CA PHE A 360 1.90 -3.07 10.25
C PHE A 360 0.40 -3.28 10.19
N ASN A 361 -0.37 -2.45 10.91
CA ASN A 361 -1.82 -2.51 10.76
C ASN A 361 -2.13 -2.18 9.33
N GLN A 362 -2.45 -3.24 8.59
CA GLN A 362 -3.14 -3.06 7.35
C GLN A 362 -4.55 -2.58 7.70
N PRO A 363 -5.18 -1.80 6.81
CA PRO A 363 -6.62 -1.65 6.88
C PRO A 363 -7.25 -3.02 7.15
N SER A 364 -8.00 -3.12 8.25
CA SER A 364 -8.48 -4.38 8.81
C SER A 364 -9.08 -5.31 7.75
N LYS A 365 -8.63 -6.56 7.71
CA LYS A 365 -9.41 -7.67 7.15
C LYS A 365 -10.53 -8.04 8.13
N SER A 366 -11.63 -7.29 8.12
CA SER A 366 -13.02 -7.80 7.96
C SER A 366 -14.10 -6.82 8.46
N PRO A 367 -15.21 -6.59 7.73
CA PRO A 367 -15.38 -6.72 6.29
C PRO A 367 -15.58 -5.34 5.68
N ALA A 368 -14.55 -4.77 5.06
CA ALA A 368 -14.77 -3.85 3.95
C ALA A 368 -13.59 -3.78 2.99
N ILE A 369 -13.10 -4.93 2.55
CA ILE A 369 -12.13 -5.01 1.45
C ILE A 369 -12.86 -4.63 0.17
N SER A 370 -12.50 -3.54 -0.53
CA SER A 370 -12.53 -3.57 -1.99
C SER A 370 -11.99 -2.39 -2.80
N GLY A 371 -11.90 -1.14 -2.34
CA GLY A 371 -11.57 -0.03 -3.26
C GLY A 371 -10.35 -0.32 -4.16
N PHE A 372 -9.26 -0.83 -3.56
CA PHE A 372 -8.04 -1.22 -4.27
C PHE A 372 -8.13 -2.54 -5.05
N TYR A 373 -8.88 -3.53 -4.54
CA TYR A 373 -9.04 -4.84 -5.19
C TYR A 373 -9.92 -4.75 -6.44
N SER A 374 -10.98 -3.93 -6.40
CA SER A 374 -11.89 -3.75 -7.52
C SER A 374 -11.23 -2.95 -8.64
N THR A 375 -10.39 -1.96 -8.33
CA THR A 375 -9.50 -1.32 -9.32
C THR A 375 -8.49 -2.32 -9.90
N LYS A 376 -7.86 -3.16 -9.08
CA LYS A 376 -6.96 -4.23 -9.54
C LYS A 376 -7.69 -5.31 -10.37
N LEU A 377 -8.98 -5.56 -10.10
CA LEU A 377 -9.82 -6.50 -10.85
C LEU A 377 -10.14 -5.92 -12.23
N SER A 378 -10.61 -4.67 -12.29
CA SER A 378 -10.91 -3.93 -13.52
C SER A 378 -9.66 -3.83 -14.41
N LEU A 379 -8.51 -3.44 -13.85
CA LEU A 379 -7.20 -3.44 -14.54
C LEU A 379 -6.83 -4.79 -15.17
N GLN A 380 -7.23 -5.92 -14.57
CA GLN A 380 -6.97 -7.25 -15.13
C GLN A 380 -7.97 -7.63 -16.23
N PHE A 381 -9.24 -7.21 -16.15
CA PHE A 381 -10.23 -7.40 -17.21
C PHE A 381 -9.88 -6.59 -18.47
N SER A 382 -9.50 -5.33 -18.28
CA SER A 382 -8.95 -4.46 -19.32
C SER A 382 -7.74 -5.06 -20.07
N LYS A 383 -6.83 -5.74 -19.36
CA LYS A 383 -5.69 -6.47 -19.98
C LYS A 383 -6.12 -7.68 -20.80
N LEU A 384 -7.27 -8.30 -20.50
CA LEU A 384 -7.72 -9.52 -21.16
C LEU A 384 -8.32 -9.26 -22.54
N ASP A 385 -8.94 -8.09 -22.75
CA ASP A 385 -9.61 -7.72 -24.00
C ASP A 385 -8.67 -7.04 -25.03
N LEU A 386 -7.58 -6.39 -24.59
CA LEU A 386 -6.60 -5.74 -25.48
C LEU A 386 -5.86 -6.68 -26.45
N VAL A 387 -5.79 -7.99 -26.17
CA VAL A 387 -5.09 -8.96 -27.02
C VAL A 387 -5.95 -9.41 -28.21
N ARG A 388 -7.27 -9.17 -28.19
CA ARG A 388 -8.14 -9.47 -29.33
C ARG A 388 -7.79 -8.62 -30.57
N THR A 389 -7.31 -7.39 -30.35
CA THR A 389 -6.86 -6.47 -31.40
C THR A 389 -5.47 -6.80 -31.95
N ASN A 390 -4.59 -7.41 -31.15
CA ASN A 390 -3.22 -7.78 -31.58
C ASN A 390 -3.15 -9.08 -32.40
N GLU A 391 -4.09 -10.01 -32.18
CA GLU A 391 -4.14 -11.28 -32.94
C GLU A 391 -4.43 -11.06 -34.44
N PHE A 392 -5.18 -10.00 -34.77
CA PHE A 392 -5.48 -9.60 -36.15
C PHE A 392 -4.29 -8.89 -36.83
N PHE A 393 -3.53 -8.07 -36.09
CA PHE A 393 -2.41 -7.29 -36.63
C PHE A 393 -1.16 -8.16 -36.91
N MET A 394 -0.88 -9.17 -36.07
CA MET A 394 0.29 -10.05 -36.22
C MET A 394 0.18 -10.99 -37.44
N ARG A 395 -1.04 -11.36 -37.86
CA ARG A 395 -1.24 -12.14 -39.10
C ARG A 395 -0.85 -11.34 -40.35
N SER A 396 -1.10 -10.04 -40.36
CA SER A 396 -0.75 -9.15 -41.47
C SER A 396 0.77 -8.91 -41.56
N TYR A 397 1.48 -8.88 -40.42
CA TYR A 397 2.93 -8.64 -40.39
C TYR A 397 3.73 -9.91 -40.75
N SER A 398 3.24 -11.10 -40.40
CA SER A 398 3.84 -12.39 -40.77
C SER A 398 3.88 -12.63 -42.28
N ALA A 399 2.88 -12.15 -43.03
CA ALA A 399 2.81 -12.33 -44.47
C ALA A 399 3.84 -11.46 -45.22
N ALA A 400 4.16 -10.27 -44.71
CA ALA A 400 5.07 -9.32 -45.35
C ALA A 400 6.57 -9.68 -45.18
N VAL A 401 6.92 -10.56 -44.24
CA VAL A 401 8.33 -10.85 -43.89
C VAL A 401 8.89 -12.07 -44.64
N LEU A 402 8.06 -12.87 -45.31
CA LEU A 402 8.51 -14.09 -46.03
C LEU A 402 8.96 -13.85 -47.48
N GLU A 403 8.76 -12.66 -48.05
CA GLU A 403 9.08 -12.39 -49.47
C GLU A 403 10.45 -11.74 -49.72
N ASN A 404 11.24 -11.42 -48.69
CA ASN A 404 12.51 -10.73 -48.93
C ASN A 404 13.60 -11.21 -47.98
N SER A 405 14.43 -12.16 -48.44
CA SER A 405 15.53 -12.69 -47.64
C SER A 405 16.83 -12.78 -48.43
N THR A 406 17.78 -11.90 -48.11
CA THR A 406 19.23 -12.17 -48.20
C THR A 406 20.01 -11.43 -47.12
N TRP A 407 19.60 -11.52 -45.85
CA TRP A 407 20.46 -11.21 -44.70
C TRP A 407 20.06 -12.08 -43.49
N ILE A 408 20.59 -13.30 -43.45
CA ILE A 408 20.30 -14.29 -42.39
C ILE A 408 21.61 -14.69 -41.72
N ASN A 409 21.74 -14.37 -40.43
CA ASN A 409 22.01 -15.40 -39.40
C ASN A 409 22.00 -14.83 -37.95
N ASN A 410 22.36 -13.56 -37.72
CA ASN A 410 22.37 -13.01 -36.34
C ASN A 410 21.04 -12.36 -35.92
N SER A 411 20.25 -11.84 -36.86
CA SER A 411 18.94 -11.24 -36.57
C SER A 411 17.85 -12.28 -36.31
N ALA A 412 17.99 -13.49 -36.85
CA ALA A 412 17.00 -14.57 -36.69
C ALA A 412 16.95 -15.11 -35.25
N VAL A 413 18.10 -15.19 -34.57
CA VAL A 413 18.22 -15.69 -33.20
C VAL A 413 17.68 -14.68 -32.17
N ALA A 414 17.92 -13.38 -32.36
CA ALA A 414 17.37 -12.32 -31.51
C ALA A 414 15.84 -12.16 -31.68
N VAL A 415 15.34 -12.29 -32.91
CA VAL A 415 13.90 -12.32 -33.19
C VAL A 415 13.27 -13.59 -32.59
N GLN A 416 13.88 -14.78 -32.73
CA GLN A 416 13.39 -16.02 -32.12
C GLN A 416 13.35 -15.98 -30.58
N ARG A 417 14.36 -15.38 -29.91
CA ARG A 417 14.37 -15.20 -28.46
C ARG A 417 13.27 -14.25 -27.97
N LYS A 418 13.04 -13.15 -28.70
CA LYS A 418 11.98 -12.17 -28.44
C LYS A 418 10.58 -12.75 -28.70
N TYR A 419 10.44 -13.64 -29.70
CA TYR A 419 9.24 -14.43 -29.98
C TYR A 419 8.95 -15.50 -28.92
N GLY A 420 9.98 -16.15 -28.35
CA GLY A 420 9.82 -17.13 -27.26
C GLY A 420 9.28 -16.50 -25.98
N GLN A 421 9.82 -15.34 -25.59
CA GLN A 421 9.39 -14.59 -24.41
C GLN A 421 7.97 -13.99 -24.53
N MET A 422 7.56 -13.55 -25.73
CA MET A 422 6.18 -13.14 -25.99
C MET A 422 5.20 -14.32 -26.00
N ARG A 423 5.60 -15.48 -26.55
CA ARG A 423 4.77 -16.70 -26.52
C ARG A 423 4.44 -17.13 -25.09
N ASP A 424 5.37 -17.04 -24.15
CA ASP A 424 5.10 -17.41 -22.76
C ASP A 424 4.07 -16.48 -22.11
N VAL A 425 4.18 -15.15 -22.34
CA VAL A 425 3.18 -14.16 -21.87
C VAL A 425 1.81 -14.42 -22.48
N GLU A 426 1.76 -14.70 -23.77
CA GLU A 426 0.53 -15.03 -24.47
C GLU A 426 -0.07 -16.35 -23.98
N VAL A 427 0.74 -17.37 -23.68
CA VAL A 427 0.30 -18.64 -23.10
C VAL A 427 -0.21 -18.45 -21.67
N GLY A 428 0.44 -17.61 -20.85
CA GLY A 428 -0.02 -17.25 -19.51
C GLY A 428 -1.36 -16.50 -19.54
N LEU A 429 -1.48 -15.51 -20.43
CA LEU A 429 -2.73 -14.77 -20.66
C LEU A 429 -3.83 -15.68 -21.26
N ALA A 430 -3.49 -16.60 -22.16
CA ALA A 430 -4.43 -17.58 -22.72
C ALA A 430 -4.91 -18.58 -21.65
N ARG A 431 -4.04 -18.99 -20.73
CA ARG A 431 -4.40 -19.80 -19.56
C ARG A 431 -5.31 -19.04 -18.60
N ALA A 432 -5.02 -17.76 -18.32
CA ALA A 432 -5.90 -16.90 -17.53
C ALA A 432 -7.28 -16.71 -18.21
N ARG A 433 -7.32 -16.48 -19.53
CA ARG A 433 -8.56 -16.43 -20.32
C ARG A 433 -9.33 -17.73 -20.27
N ALA A 434 -8.64 -18.87 -20.40
CA ALA A 434 -9.27 -20.19 -20.35
C ALA A 434 -9.85 -20.48 -18.96
N ALA A 435 -9.16 -20.09 -17.88
CA ALA A 435 -9.66 -20.21 -16.51
C ALA A 435 -10.92 -19.34 -16.29
N ILE A 436 -10.90 -18.07 -16.74
CA ILE A 436 -12.06 -17.17 -16.64
C ILE A 436 -13.23 -17.70 -17.49
N ARG A 437 -12.98 -18.20 -18.71
CA ARG A 437 -14.03 -18.82 -19.56
C ARG A 437 -14.59 -20.11 -18.96
N ARG A 438 -13.77 -20.92 -18.31
CA ARG A 438 -14.21 -22.13 -17.59
C ARG A 438 -15.06 -21.77 -16.36
N SER A 439 -14.73 -20.67 -15.66
CA SER A 439 -15.54 -20.18 -14.52
C SER A 439 -16.96 -19.76 -14.94
N LYS A 440 -17.15 -19.23 -16.15
CA LYS A 440 -18.47 -18.89 -16.71
C LYS A 440 -19.38 -20.10 -16.97
N LYS A 441 -18.82 -21.32 -17.09
CA LYS A 441 -19.58 -22.56 -17.33
C LYS A 441 -19.97 -23.31 -16.05
N LEU A 442 -19.43 -22.91 -14.90
CA LEU A 442 -19.78 -23.50 -13.61
C LEU A 442 -21.01 -22.77 -13.08
N ASN A 443 -22.19 -23.40 -13.19
CA ASN A 443 -23.37 -22.96 -12.45
C ASN A 443 -23.02 -22.91 -10.96
N GLY A 444 -23.42 -21.84 -10.28
CA GLY A 444 -23.04 -21.48 -8.90
C GLY A 444 -23.35 -22.53 -7.81
N SER A 445 -23.85 -23.71 -8.18
CA SER A 445 -24.24 -24.82 -7.30
C SER A 445 -23.16 -25.90 -7.12
N LYS A 446 -21.99 -25.84 -7.79
CA LYS A 446 -20.94 -26.89 -7.72
C LYS A 446 -19.56 -26.41 -7.24
N ILE A 447 -19.49 -25.31 -6.49
CA ILE A 447 -18.27 -24.96 -5.75
C ILE A 447 -18.46 -25.44 -4.32
N SER A 448 -17.69 -26.46 -3.90
CA SER A 448 -17.72 -26.94 -2.52
C SER A 448 -17.28 -25.81 -1.58
N LEU A 449 -18.26 -25.30 -0.85
CA LEU A 449 -18.17 -24.29 0.19
C LEU A 449 -17.38 -24.84 1.38
N LEU A 450 -16.10 -24.50 1.46
CA LEU A 450 -15.34 -24.57 2.72
C LEU A 450 -14.62 -23.23 2.90
N ASP A 451 -15.21 -22.43 3.79
CA ASP A 451 -14.64 -21.33 4.59
C ASP A 451 -13.75 -20.30 3.89
N ASN A 452 -14.37 -19.44 3.07
CA ASN A 452 -13.78 -18.14 2.75
C ASN A 452 -14.85 -17.05 2.90
N GLU A 453 -14.86 -16.35 4.03
CA GLU A 453 -15.75 -15.19 4.28
C GLU A 453 -15.45 -14.00 3.36
N ASP A 454 -14.26 -13.97 2.74
CA ASP A 454 -13.74 -12.87 1.91
C ASP A 454 -14.25 -12.84 0.47
N ALA A 455 -14.92 -13.90 0.00
CA ALA A 455 -15.31 -13.97 -1.38
C ALA A 455 -16.69 -13.33 -1.61
N PRO A 456 -16.86 -12.49 -2.64
CA PRO A 456 -18.11 -11.79 -2.89
C PRO A 456 -19.27 -12.79 -3.10
N ARG A 457 -20.32 -12.67 -2.28
CA ARG A 457 -21.53 -13.51 -2.32
C ARG A 457 -22.76 -12.64 -2.60
N GLY A 458 -23.74 -13.23 -3.27
CA GLY A 458 -25.02 -12.59 -3.53
C GLY A 458 -25.20 -12.10 -4.97
N GLN A 459 -26.41 -11.64 -5.26
CA GLN A 459 -26.82 -11.25 -6.60
C GLN A 459 -26.16 -9.94 -7.08
N VAL A 460 -25.36 -9.24 -6.29
CA VAL A 460 -24.72 -7.98 -6.76
C VAL A 460 -23.47 -8.19 -7.64
N TYR A 461 -23.00 -9.43 -7.85
CA TYR A 461 -21.76 -9.72 -8.58
C TYR A 461 -21.97 -10.49 -9.88
N ARG A 462 -21.40 -10.01 -10.98
CA ARG A 462 -21.51 -10.61 -12.34
C ARG A 462 -20.91 -12.02 -12.43
N ASN A 463 -19.80 -12.27 -11.75
CA ASN A 463 -19.14 -13.58 -11.72
C ASN A 463 -18.46 -13.83 -10.36
N PRO A 464 -19.21 -14.25 -9.33
CA PRO A 464 -18.65 -14.53 -8.02
C PRO A 464 -17.51 -15.56 -8.10
N SER A 465 -17.67 -16.61 -8.92
CA SER A 465 -16.75 -17.73 -9.09
C SER A 465 -15.40 -17.35 -9.71
N ALA A 466 -15.32 -16.27 -10.51
CA ALA A 466 -14.06 -15.73 -11.00
C ALA A 466 -13.13 -15.20 -9.89
N PHE A 467 -13.69 -14.77 -8.75
CA PHE A 467 -12.88 -14.39 -7.59
C PHE A 467 -12.20 -15.59 -6.92
N TYR A 468 -12.84 -16.77 -6.96
CA TYR A 468 -12.35 -17.98 -6.30
C TYR A 468 -11.24 -18.69 -7.09
N GLN A 469 -11.20 -18.59 -8.43
CA GLN A 469 -10.19 -19.26 -9.25
C GLN A 469 -8.90 -18.45 -9.50
N ARG A 470 -8.79 -17.20 -9.02
CA ARG A 470 -7.62 -16.33 -9.24
C ARG A 470 -6.29 -16.83 -8.65
N ARG A 471 -6.29 -17.59 -7.54
CA ARG A 471 -5.04 -18.17 -7.00
C ARG A 471 -4.31 -19.07 -8.02
N GLY A 472 -5.01 -19.62 -9.01
CA GLY A 472 -4.41 -20.43 -10.08
C GLY A 472 -3.90 -19.62 -11.28
N ALA A 473 -4.56 -18.51 -11.63
CA ALA A 473 -4.18 -17.65 -12.76
C ALA A 473 -2.98 -16.74 -12.44
N ASP A 474 -2.84 -16.29 -11.18
CA ASP A 474 -1.68 -15.54 -10.72
C ASP A 474 -0.39 -16.38 -10.83
N ARG A 475 -0.45 -17.70 -10.59
CA ARG A 475 0.70 -18.61 -10.81
C ARG A 475 1.11 -18.75 -12.27
N ALA A 476 0.15 -18.69 -13.20
CA ALA A 476 0.43 -18.81 -14.63
C ALA A 476 1.00 -17.51 -15.23
N LEU A 477 0.65 -16.35 -14.68
CA LEU A 477 1.23 -15.04 -15.05
C LEU A 477 2.59 -14.82 -14.38
N TRP A 478 2.83 -15.38 -13.19
CA TRP A 478 4.12 -15.30 -12.50
C TRP A 478 5.21 -16.10 -13.20
N ALA A 479 4.88 -17.28 -13.75
CA ALA A 479 5.82 -18.13 -14.49
C ALA A 479 6.36 -17.49 -15.80
N VAL A 480 5.62 -16.54 -16.36
CA VAL A 480 6.00 -15.80 -17.56
C VAL A 480 7.03 -14.71 -17.26
N GLN A 481 6.95 -14.12 -16.07
CA GLN A 481 7.76 -12.97 -15.68
C GLN A 481 9.24 -13.33 -15.50
N GLU A 482 9.55 -14.60 -15.21
CA GLU A 482 10.91 -15.10 -14.99
C GLU A 482 11.70 -15.39 -16.30
N HIS A 483 11.05 -15.56 -17.45
CA HIS A 483 11.77 -15.94 -18.70
C HIS A 483 12.23 -14.77 -19.58
N ILE A 484 11.88 -13.51 -19.25
CA ILE A 484 12.19 -12.33 -20.09
C ILE A 484 13.58 -11.70 -19.79
N HIS A 485 14.31 -12.19 -18.79
CA HIS A 485 15.41 -11.43 -18.16
C HIS A 485 16.86 -11.77 -18.56
N PHE A 486 17.17 -12.22 -19.79
CA PHE A 486 18.59 -12.38 -20.19
C PHE A 486 18.95 -12.04 -21.66
N GLY A 487 19.85 -11.06 -21.81
CA GLY A 487 20.73 -10.78 -22.95
C GLY A 487 20.37 -9.49 -23.71
N GLY A 488 21.23 -8.48 -23.89
CA GLY A 488 22.63 -8.26 -23.56
C GLY A 488 23.08 -6.93 -24.21
N GLU A 489 24.02 -6.26 -23.53
CA GLU A 489 25.01 -5.26 -23.97
C GLU A 489 24.63 -3.92 -24.63
N VAL A 490 25.25 -2.88 -24.06
CA VAL A 490 25.27 -1.46 -24.42
C VAL A 490 26.51 -1.17 -25.26
N HIS A 491 26.36 -0.40 -26.33
CA HIS A 491 27.45 0.41 -26.85
C HIS A 491 27.13 1.89 -26.73
N LYS A 492 27.97 2.57 -25.95
CA LYS A 492 27.99 4.02 -25.71
C LYS A 492 28.43 4.76 -26.97
N ARG A 493 27.90 5.97 -27.18
CA ARG A 493 28.72 7.14 -27.54
C ARG A 493 28.16 8.40 -26.87
N ASN A 494 29.08 9.14 -26.25
CA ASN A 494 28.90 10.39 -25.51
C ASN A 494 28.70 11.59 -26.46
N GLY A 495 28.09 12.66 -25.94
CA GLY A 495 28.27 14.03 -26.45
C GLY A 495 27.03 14.91 -26.25
N ASP A 496 27.21 16.05 -25.59
CA ASP A 496 26.35 17.26 -25.58
C ASP A 496 25.18 17.33 -24.58
N TYR A 497 25.54 17.50 -23.30
CA TYR A 497 24.64 17.91 -22.21
C TYR A 497 24.84 19.37 -21.73
N GLU A 498 25.71 20.18 -22.35
CA GLU A 498 26.03 21.54 -21.86
C GLU A 498 25.43 22.73 -22.64
N TRP A 499 24.57 22.51 -23.64
CA TRP A 499 24.00 23.63 -24.43
C TRP A 499 22.59 24.08 -24.00
N TRP A 500 21.79 23.22 -23.38
CA TRP A 500 20.34 23.49 -23.18
C TRP A 500 19.95 24.24 -21.89
N VAL A 501 20.88 24.45 -20.95
CA VAL A 501 20.57 25.06 -19.64
C VAL A 501 20.87 26.57 -19.57
N SER A 502 21.59 27.15 -20.55
CA SER A 502 22.02 28.55 -20.47
C SER A 502 21.13 29.59 -21.19
N HIS A 503 20.04 29.20 -21.89
CA HIS A 503 19.32 30.13 -22.80
C HIS A 503 17.78 30.19 -22.73
N ALA A 504 17.10 29.65 -21.71
CA ALA A 504 15.65 29.83 -21.56
C ALA A 504 15.29 31.07 -20.69
N ARG A 505 14.52 32.01 -21.26
CA ARG A 505 14.27 33.37 -20.72
C ARG A 505 13.33 33.46 -19.48
N PRO A 506 13.46 34.51 -18.64
CA PRO A 506 12.72 34.71 -17.38
C PRO A 506 11.18 34.94 -17.45
N ARG A 507 10.56 34.90 -18.64
CA ARG A 507 9.11 35.21 -18.79
C ARG A 507 8.17 34.01 -18.65
N ALA A 508 8.69 32.78 -18.58
CA ALA A 508 7.86 31.58 -18.38
C ALA A 508 7.52 31.33 -16.89
N ARG A 509 8.37 31.79 -15.96
CA ARG A 509 8.17 31.58 -14.51
C ARG A 509 7.07 32.46 -13.91
N ALA A 510 6.82 33.63 -14.51
CA ALA A 510 5.80 34.57 -14.05
C ALA A 510 4.36 34.22 -14.51
N ARG A 511 4.18 33.38 -15.54
CA ARG A 511 2.85 33.00 -16.04
C ARG A 511 2.25 31.77 -15.35
N VAL A 512 3.07 30.90 -14.77
CA VAL A 512 2.58 29.74 -14.01
C VAL A 512 2.12 30.14 -12.60
N LEU A 513 2.73 31.17 -12.01
CA LEU A 513 2.36 31.66 -10.67
C LEU A 513 1.14 32.61 -10.64
N HIS A 514 0.70 33.15 -11.79
CA HIS A 514 -0.55 33.92 -11.87
C HIS A 514 -1.76 33.04 -12.24
N ALA A 515 -1.57 31.75 -12.55
CA ALA A 515 -2.65 30.82 -12.89
C ALA A 515 -3.22 30.07 -11.68
N LEU A 516 -2.68 30.30 -10.48
CA LEU A 516 -3.12 29.68 -9.21
C LEU A 516 -3.92 30.62 -8.30
N GLN A 517 -4.38 31.76 -8.83
CA GLN A 517 -5.28 32.67 -8.13
C GLN A 517 -6.37 33.12 -9.09
N CYS A 518 -7.53 32.47 -8.97
CA CYS A 518 -8.89 32.98 -9.11
C CYS A 518 -9.80 31.80 -9.47
N ASP A 519 -10.62 31.41 -8.49
CA ASP A 519 -11.93 30.82 -8.76
C ASP A 519 -12.89 31.95 -9.17
N ASN A 520 -13.88 31.58 -9.97
CA ASN A 520 -15.00 32.36 -10.51
C ASN A 520 -14.85 32.95 -11.93
N ASP A 521 -15.95 32.73 -12.65
CA ASP A 521 -16.45 33.38 -13.86
C ASP A 521 -16.11 32.76 -15.21
N GLY A 522 -17.19 32.58 -15.99
CA GLY A 522 -17.21 31.95 -17.30
C GLY A 522 -16.25 32.62 -18.27
N GLY A 523 -15.34 31.83 -18.83
CA GLY A 523 -14.29 32.28 -19.73
C GLY A 523 -14.18 31.40 -20.97
N ASP A 524 -14.50 32.02 -22.10
CA ASP A 524 -14.19 31.76 -23.51
C ASP A 524 -13.55 30.41 -23.93
N VAL A 525 -14.18 29.76 -24.91
CA VAL A 525 -13.80 28.46 -25.51
C VAL A 525 -12.37 28.46 -26.09
N VAL A 526 -11.84 29.65 -26.42
CA VAL A 526 -10.47 29.84 -26.95
C VAL A 526 -9.40 29.63 -25.87
N GLU A 527 -9.67 30.05 -24.63
CA GLU A 527 -8.70 29.98 -23.52
C GLU A 527 -8.61 28.54 -22.97
N ALA A 528 -9.73 27.83 -22.89
CA ALA A 528 -9.77 26.40 -22.56
C ALA A 528 -8.98 25.54 -23.57
N LYS A 529 -9.07 25.84 -24.87
CA LYS A 529 -8.29 25.15 -25.93
C LYS A 529 -6.79 25.36 -25.78
N GLN A 530 -6.34 26.56 -25.39
CA GLN A 530 -4.92 26.83 -25.14
C GLN A 530 -4.41 26.07 -23.90
N ARG A 531 -5.18 26.04 -22.81
CA ARG A 531 -4.84 25.31 -21.56
C ARG A 531 -4.76 23.79 -21.78
N LEU A 532 -5.70 23.22 -22.53
CA LEU A 532 -5.69 21.79 -22.91
C LEU A 532 -4.50 21.43 -23.81
N GLY A 533 -4.06 22.35 -24.69
CA GLY A 533 -2.86 22.15 -25.51
C GLY A 533 -1.56 22.07 -24.70
N VAL A 534 -1.48 22.77 -23.56
CA VAL A 534 -0.33 22.68 -22.64
C VAL A 534 -0.30 21.32 -21.94
N LEU A 535 -1.44 20.84 -21.44
CA LEU A 535 -1.53 19.54 -20.77
C LEU A 535 -1.21 18.37 -21.71
N ARG A 536 -1.72 18.42 -22.93
CA ARG A 536 -1.40 17.41 -23.96
C ARG A 536 0.09 17.37 -24.29
N ARG A 537 0.73 18.54 -24.44
CA ARG A 537 2.18 18.62 -24.66
C ARG A 537 2.97 18.06 -23.48
N PHE A 538 2.56 18.37 -22.24
CA PHE A 538 3.20 17.80 -21.06
C PHE A 538 3.11 16.27 -21.03
N VAL A 539 1.92 15.71 -21.28
CA VAL A 539 1.73 14.25 -21.34
C VAL A 539 2.62 13.64 -22.44
N TRP A 540 2.67 14.28 -23.60
CA TRP A 540 3.54 13.86 -24.71
C TRP A 540 5.02 13.85 -24.33
N ASP A 541 5.53 14.96 -23.78
CA ASP A 541 6.93 15.09 -23.36
C ASP A 541 7.29 14.08 -22.27
N TYR A 542 6.38 13.87 -21.31
CA TYR A 542 6.55 12.91 -20.22
C TYR A 542 6.65 11.47 -20.74
N VAL A 543 5.70 11.06 -21.59
CA VAL A 543 5.73 9.71 -22.17
C VAL A 543 6.92 9.53 -23.10
N ARG A 544 7.31 10.56 -23.85
CA ARG A 544 8.52 10.55 -24.69
C ARG A 544 9.79 10.38 -23.85
N SER A 545 9.86 11.02 -22.69
CA SER A 545 10.95 10.82 -21.74
C SER A 545 11.00 9.37 -21.24
N ILE A 546 9.86 8.80 -20.85
CA ILE A 546 9.75 7.40 -20.43
C ILE A 546 10.18 6.45 -21.56
N SER A 547 9.67 6.66 -22.78
CA SER A 547 9.91 5.79 -23.93
C SER A 547 11.34 5.85 -24.44
N THR A 548 12.01 6.99 -24.29
CA THR A 548 13.44 7.15 -24.63
C THR A 548 14.34 6.52 -23.57
N LYS A 549 13.98 6.66 -22.28
CA LYS A 549 14.79 6.21 -21.15
C LYS A 549 14.65 4.72 -20.86
N TYR A 550 13.48 4.13 -21.12
CA TYR A 550 13.17 2.75 -20.75
C TYR A 550 12.64 1.94 -21.94
N PRO A 551 13.22 0.75 -22.24
CA PRO A 551 12.81 -0.06 -23.38
C PRO A 551 11.41 -0.68 -23.21
N TYR A 552 10.85 -0.67 -21.99
CA TYR A 552 9.59 -1.34 -21.65
C TYR A 552 8.37 -0.69 -22.30
N TRP A 553 8.36 0.65 -22.40
CA TRP A 553 7.30 1.36 -23.12
C TRP A 553 7.30 0.94 -24.60
N ASN A 554 8.47 0.93 -25.24
CA ASN A 554 8.61 0.59 -26.66
C ASN A 554 8.34 -0.89 -26.96
N ARG A 555 8.47 -1.78 -25.97
CA ARG A 555 8.17 -3.21 -26.12
C ARG A 555 6.72 -3.45 -26.51
N THR A 556 5.80 -2.69 -25.93
CA THR A 556 4.35 -2.89 -26.03
C THR A 556 3.64 -1.65 -26.56
N GLN A 557 4.40 -0.60 -26.89
CA GLN A 557 3.88 0.74 -27.17
C GLN A 557 2.88 1.19 -26.09
N GLY A 558 3.27 1.01 -24.82
CA GLY A 558 2.45 1.37 -23.65
C GLY A 558 1.32 0.39 -23.29
N ALA A 559 1.07 -0.68 -24.06
CA ALA A 559 -0.11 -1.55 -23.84
C ALA A 559 -0.19 -2.26 -22.47
N ASP A 560 0.93 -2.45 -21.80
CA ASP A 560 1.03 -3.03 -20.45
C ASP A 560 1.21 -1.99 -19.34
N HIS A 561 1.21 -0.69 -19.70
CA HIS A 561 1.32 0.46 -18.81
C HIS A 561 -0.07 1.03 -18.51
N PHE A 562 -0.20 1.77 -17.40
CA PHE A 562 -1.45 2.44 -17.06
C PHE A 562 -1.23 3.86 -16.53
N MET A 563 -2.23 4.72 -16.71
CA MET A 563 -2.31 6.05 -16.07
C MET A 563 -3.52 6.11 -15.15
N LEU A 564 -3.52 7.01 -14.18
CA LEU A 564 -4.64 7.24 -13.27
C LEU A 564 -4.95 8.72 -13.15
N THR A 565 -6.23 9.09 -13.23
CA THR A 565 -6.68 10.47 -12.99
C THR A 565 -8.17 10.50 -12.64
N CYS A 566 -8.55 11.42 -11.76
CA CYS A 566 -9.96 11.65 -11.41
C CYS A 566 -10.54 12.96 -11.92
N HIS A 567 -9.72 13.79 -12.57
CA HIS A 567 -10.16 15.09 -13.07
C HIS A 567 -10.84 14.94 -14.45
N ASP A 568 -11.80 15.81 -14.75
CA ASP A 568 -12.53 15.85 -16.03
C ASP A 568 -11.63 16.01 -17.28
N TRP A 569 -10.44 16.60 -17.13
CA TRP A 569 -9.43 16.73 -18.20
C TRP A 569 -8.59 15.47 -18.42
N GLY A 570 -8.77 14.43 -17.60
CA GLY A 570 -8.06 13.16 -17.72
C GLY A 570 -8.17 12.51 -19.10
N PRO A 571 -9.38 12.33 -19.65
CA PRO A 571 -9.57 11.84 -21.01
C PRO A 571 -8.83 12.70 -22.05
N ILE A 572 -8.95 14.02 -21.98
CA ILE A 572 -8.40 14.95 -22.97
C ILE A 572 -6.87 15.07 -22.90
N SER A 573 -6.30 15.06 -21.70
CA SER A 573 -4.85 15.10 -21.48
C SER A 573 -4.18 13.82 -21.96
N SER A 574 -4.81 12.65 -21.77
CA SER A 574 -4.28 11.37 -22.27
C SER A 574 -4.13 11.32 -23.79
N MET A 575 -4.92 12.12 -24.54
CA MET A 575 -4.79 12.27 -26.00
C MET A 575 -3.48 12.92 -26.45
N GLY A 576 -2.72 13.51 -25.52
CA GLY A 576 -1.43 14.12 -25.80
C GLY A 576 -0.42 13.14 -26.39
N GLU A 577 -0.50 11.86 -26.03
CA GLU A 577 0.34 10.81 -26.60
C GLU A 577 -0.51 9.66 -27.15
N PRO A 578 -0.49 9.41 -28.47
CA PRO A 578 -1.36 8.41 -29.11
C PRO A 578 -1.25 7.01 -28.51
N PHE A 579 -0.05 6.57 -28.10
CA PHE A 579 0.12 5.25 -27.49
C PHE A 579 -0.35 5.17 -26.04
N LEU A 580 -0.31 6.29 -25.30
CA LEU A 580 -0.95 6.40 -23.99
C LEU A 580 -2.47 6.35 -24.14
N TYR A 581 -3.01 7.10 -25.09
CA TYR A 581 -4.45 7.17 -25.33
C TYR A 581 -5.02 5.85 -25.85
N ASN A 582 -4.39 5.23 -26.84
CA ASN A 582 -4.95 4.08 -27.56
C ASN A 582 -4.59 2.73 -26.94
N ASN A 583 -3.35 2.57 -26.46
CA ASN A 583 -2.84 1.26 -26.08
C ASN A 583 -2.80 1.07 -24.57
N SER A 584 -2.38 2.10 -23.82
CA SER A 584 -2.25 2.02 -22.36
C SER A 584 -3.61 1.96 -21.67
N ILE A 585 -3.63 1.37 -20.47
CA ILE A 585 -4.84 1.29 -19.64
C ILE A 585 -5.02 2.65 -18.95
N ARG A 586 -6.19 3.29 -19.10
CA ARG A 586 -6.48 4.51 -18.36
C ARG A 586 -7.42 4.21 -17.21
N VAL A 587 -7.03 4.58 -16.01
CA VAL A 587 -7.83 4.46 -14.79
C VAL A 587 -8.48 5.81 -14.53
N LEU A 588 -9.78 5.92 -14.78
CA LEU A 588 -10.47 7.22 -14.85
C LEU A 588 -11.64 7.29 -13.86
N CYS A 589 -11.78 8.39 -13.12
CA CYS A 589 -13.05 8.72 -12.46
C CYS A 589 -14.09 9.15 -13.51
N ASN A 590 -13.76 10.11 -14.38
CA ASN A 590 -14.58 10.50 -15.53
C ASN A 590 -14.59 9.40 -16.62
N ALA A 591 -15.33 8.32 -16.36
CA ALA A 591 -15.43 7.14 -17.21
C ALA A 591 -16.57 7.25 -18.23
N ASN A 592 -16.50 8.26 -19.09
CA ASN A 592 -17.51 8.51 -20.11
C ASN A 592 -17.15 7.86 -21.45
N SER A 593 -17.98 6.91 -21.92
CA SER A 593 -17.71 6.20 -23.17
C SER A 593 -17.80 7.09 -24.42
N SER A 594 -18.54 8.20 -24.38
CA SER A 594 -18.57 9.17 -25.50
C SER A 594 -17.35 10.09 -25.54
N GLU A 595 -16.64 10.24 -24.42
CA GLU A 595 -15.38 11.01 -24.31
C GLU A 595 -14.14 10.13 -24.49
N GLY A 596 -14.35 8.91 -25.01
CA GLY A 596 -13.30 8.00 -25.41
C GLY A 596 -12.90 6.98 -24.35
N PHE A 597 -13.56 6.91 -23.18
CA PHE A 597 -13.38 5.79 -22.25
C PHE A 597 -13.75 4.47 -22.93
N ASN A 598 -12.84 3.50 -22.95
CA ASN A 598 -13.08 2.19 -23.55
C ASN A 598 -13.17 1.13 -22.44
N PRO A 599 -14.34 0.62 -22.07
CA PRO A 599 -14.49 -0.36 -20.97
C PRO A 599 -13.75 -1.69 -21.23
N ASN A 600 -13.36 -1.98 -22.47
CA ASN A 600 -12.56 -3.16 -22.79
C ASN A 600 -11.04 -2.93 -22.58
N LYS A 601 -10.61 -1.70 -22.25
CA LYS A 601 -9.18 -1.34 -22.08
C LYS A 601 -8.93 -0.48 -20.85
N ASP A 602 -9.84 0.41 -20.53
CA ASP A 602 -9.74 1.36 -19.44
C ASP A 602 -10.41 0.77 -18.20
N ALA A 603 -10.03 1.28 -17.04
CA ALA A 603 -10.57 0.86 -15.76
C ALA A 603 -11.26 2.04 -15.08
N THR A 604 -12.36 1.77 -14.39
CA THR A 604 -13.10 2.80 -13.65
C THR A 604 -12.52 2.98 -12.24
N LEU A 605 -12.56 4.22 -11.74
CA LEU A 605 -12.19 4.56 -10.36
C LEU A 605 -13.33 5.35 -9.72
N PRO A 606 -13.84 4.96 -8.54
CA PRO A 606 -14.86 5.76 -7.86
C PRO A 606 -14.27 7.10 -7.39
N GLU A 607 -15.01 8.18 -7.62
CA GLU A 607 -14.68 9.49 -7.09
C GLU A 607 -15.08 9.55 -5.60
N ILE A 608 -14.13 9.96 -4.74
CA ILE A 608 -14.32 10.01 -3.29
C ILE A 608 -13.89 11.40 -2.81
N PHE A 609 -14.83 12.14 -2.23
CA PHE A 609 -14.59 13.47 -1.69
C PHE A 609 -14.49 13.40 -0.16
N LEU A 610 -13.28 13.60 0.37
CA LEU A 610 -13.00 13.68 1.81
C LEU A 610 -12.40 15.06 2.12
N TYR A 611 -13.18 15.95 2.73
CA TYR A 611 -12.78 17.36 2.93
C TYR A 611 -11.49 17.52 3.76
N ASP A 612 -11.32 16.72 4.81
CA ASP A 612 -10.14 16.73 5.68
C ASP A 612 -9.33 15.41 5.60
N GLY A 613 -9.60 14.60 4.58
CA GLY A 613 -9.02 13.26 4.44
C GLY A 613 -9.67 12.19 5.33
N THR A 614 -10.72 12.53 6.08
CA THR A 614 -11.51 11.58 6.87
C THR A 614 -12.96 11.47 6.39
N MET A 615 -13.61 10.35 6.70
CA MET A 615 -15.03 10.16 6.43
C MET A 615 -15.86 11.07 7.36
N PRO A 616 -16.84 11.83 6.85
CA PRO A 616 -17.74 12.63 7.67
C PRO A 616 -18.40 11.79 8.76
N SER A 617 -18.48 12.31 10.00
CA SER A 617 -18.99 11.57 11.16
C SER A 617 -20.40 10.99 10.95
N ASP A 618 -21.25 11.71 10.22
CA ASP A 618 -22.60 11.29 9.85
C ASP A 618 -22.60 10.02 8.98
N LEU A 619 -21.56 9.83 8.16
CA LEU A 619 -21.41 8.67 7.27
C LEU A 619 -20.59 7.53 7.90
N VAL A 620 -19.94 7.79 9.04
CA VAL A 620 -19.32 6.77 9.90
C VAL A 620 -20.40 6.11 10.76
N ASN A 621 -21.24 6.92 11.43
CA ASN A 621 -22.28 6.47 12.34
C ASN A 621 -23.66 6.57 11.68
N ILE A 622 -23.89 5.76 10.65
CA ILE A 622 -25.19 5.76 9.97
C ILE A 622 -26.28 5.13 10.86
N PRO A 623 -27.56 5.53 10.72
CA PRO A 623 -28.67 4.95 11.46
C PRO A 623 -28.86 3.45 11.18
N ASP A 624 -29.62 2.77 12.07
CA ASP A 624 -29.98 1.37 11.89
C ASP A 624 -30.64 1.13 10.53
N PHE A 625 -30.43 -0.06 9.96
CA PHE A 625 -30.92 -0.40 8.61
C PHE A 625 -32.43 -0.18 8.45
N GLU A 626 -33.20 -0.49 9.49
CA GLU A 626 -34.66 -0.40 9.53
C GLU A 626 -35.17 1.03 9.81
N THR A 627 -34.28 2.01 9.97
CA THR A 627 -34.67 3.41 10.24
C THR A 627 -35.53 3.93 9.09
N PRO A 628 -36.76 4.43 9.37
CA PRO A 628 -37.63 4.98 8.34
C PRO A 628 -36.98 6.17 7.62
N ARG A 629 -37.08 6.17 6.29
CA ARG A 629 -36.58 7.26 5.43
C ARG A 629 -37.75 8.10 4.92
N PRO A 630 -38.04 9.26 5.53
CA PRO A 630 -39.26 10.02 5.25
C PRO A 630 -39.28 10.68 3.87
N HIS A 631 -38.14 10.86 3.21
CA HIS A 631 -38.09 11.50 1.89
C HIS A 631 -37.97 10.45 0.78
N LEU A 632 -38.74 10.63 -0.30
CA LEU A 632 -38.65 9.79 -1.49
C LEU A 632 -37.27 9.93 -2.13
N GLY A 633 -36.82 11.16 -2.39
CA GLY A 633 -35.51 11.38 -3.01
C GLY A 633 -34.85 12.69 -2.60
N PHE A 634 -33.52 12.76 -2.77
CA PHE A 634 -32.74 13.95 -2.43
C PHE A 634 -31.65 14.28 -3.44
N PHE A 635 -31.50 15.57 -3.72
CA PHE A 635 -30.39 16.19 -4.43
C PHE A 635 -30.10 17.61 -3.90
N ALA A 636 -28.82 17.88 -3.63
CA ALA A 636 -28.30 19.24 -3.51
C ALA A 636 -26.93 19.37 -4.21
N GLY A 637 -26.73 20.45 -4.98
CA GLY A 637 -25.46 20.74 -5.64
C GLY A 637 -25.55 21.84 -6.70
N GLY A 638 -24.41 22.32 -7.21
CA GLY A 638 -24.38 23.39 -8.21
C GLY A 638 -25.05 23.02 -9.54
N SER A 639 -25.61 24.04 -10.21
CA SER A 639 -26.20 23.97 -11.56
C SER A 639 -25.12 24.01 -12.63
N HIS A 640 -24.55 22.84 -12.91
CA HIS A 640 -23.47 22.69 -13.88
C HIS A 640 -23.65 21.41 -14.70
N GLY A 641 -23.09 21.39 -15.91
CA GLY A 641 -23.47 20.41 -16.93
C GLY A 641 -24.86 20.68 -17.52
N TRP A 642 -25.32 19.82 -18.43
CA TRP A 642 -26.62 20.01 -19.09
C TRP A 642 -27.78 19.28 -18.38
N ILE A 643 -27.49 18.21 -17.62
CA ILE A 643 -28.52 17.41 -16.92
C ILE A 643 -29.09 18.14 -15.69
N ARG A 644 -28.23 18.81 -14.92
CA ARG A 644 -28.67 19.48 -13.67
C ARG A 644 -29.59 20.68 -13.88
N PRO A 645 -29.37 21.55 -14.88
CA PRO A 645 -30.36 22.56 -15.25
C PRO A 645 -31.73 21.96 -15.52
N VAL A 646 -31.81 20.88 -16.32
CA VAL A 646 -33.07 20.17 -16.58
C VAL A 646 -33.69 19.62 -15.29
N LEU A 647 -32.89 19.01 -14.41
CA LEU A 647 -33.37 18.55 -13.10
C LEU A 647 -33.93 19.71 -12.26
N PHE A 648 -33.27 20.86 -12.26
CA PHE A 648 -33.74 22.03 -11.53
C PHE A 648 -35.00 22.65 -12.12
N ASP A 649 -35.08 22.77 -13.43
CA ASP A 649 -36.22 23.32 -14.15
C ASP A 649 -37.50 22.51 -13.88
N HIS A 650 -37.37 21.21 -13.63
CA HIS A 650 -38.50 20.34 -13.32
C HIS A 650 -38.80 20.21 -11.82
N TRP A 651 -37.79 20.07 -10.96
CA TRP A 651 -38.00 19.60 -9.57
C TRP A 651 -37.55 20.57 -8.47
N LYS A 652 -36.78 21.62 -8.77
CA LYS A 652 -36.23 22.51 -7.73
C LYS A 652 -37.36 23.12 -6.89
N ASN A 653 -37.37 22.82 -5.60
CA ASN A 653 -38.36 23.31 -4.63
C ASN A 653 -39.82 23.05 -5.02
N ARG A 654 -40.12 22.00 -5.80
CA ARG A 654 -41.48 21.73 -6.29
C ARG A 654 -42.24 20.62 -5.56
N ASP A 655 -41.53 19.75 -4.87
CA ASP A 655 -42.12 18.57 -4.22
C ASP A 655 -41.53 18.36 -2.81
N PRO A 656 -42.34 18.12 -1.77
CA PRO A 656 -41.85 17.94 -0.41
C PRO A 656 -41.20 16.56 -0.18
N ASP A 657 -41.51 15.56 -1.01
CA ASP A 657 -40.98 14.20 -0.87
C ASP A 657 -39.74 13.99 -1.75
N LEU A 658 -39.67 14.68 -2.90
CA LEU A 658 -38.52 14.69 -3.81
C LEU A 658 -37.76 16.02 -3.70
N ILE A 659 -36.82 16.07 -2.76
CA ILE A 659 -36.09 17.29 -2.42
C ILE A 659 -34.98 17.55 -3.44
N VAL A 660 -35.13 18.63 -4.21
CA VAL A 660 -34.12 19.09 -5.18
C VAL A 660 -33.79 20.55 -4.90
N SER A 661 -32.52 20.84 -4.64
CA SER A 661 -32.02 22.17 -4.31
C SER A 661 -30.64 22.42 -4.92
N ASP A 662 -30.26 23.69 -5.09
CA ASP A 662 -28.91 24.07 -5.49
C ASP A 662 -27.96 24.03 -4.29
N TYR A 663 -28.27 24.82 -3.26
CA TYR A 663 -27.55 24.84 -2.00
C TYR A 663 -28.55 24.73 -0.86
N LEU A 664 -28.20 23.92 0.14
CA LEU A 664 -29.05 23.77 1.32
C LEU A 664 -29.20 25.10 2.06
N PRO A 665 -30.40 25.43 2.57
CA PRO A 665 -30.61 26.60 3.42
C PRO A 665 -29.68 26.59 4.63
N LYS A 666 -29.32 27.78 5.13
CA LYS A 666 -28.51 27.92 6.35
C LYS A 666 -29.14 27.12 7.51
N GLY A 667 -28.33 26.26 8.14
CA GLY A 667 -28.75 25.41 9.25
C GLY A 667 -29.14 23.97 8.87
N GLN A 668 -29.19 23.64 7.58
CA GLN A 668 -29.34 22.25 7.12
C GLN A 668 -27.98 21.65 6.75
N SER A 669 -27.77 20.39 7.14
CA SER A 669 -26.55 19.64 6.80
C SER A 669 -26.83 18.64 5.69
N TYR A 670 -25.86 18.45 4.79
CA TYR A 670 -25.98 17.63 3.58
C TYR A 670 -26.20 16.15 3.87
N TYR A 671 -25.33 15.53 4.68
CA TYR A 671 -25.39 14.09 4.95
C TYR A 671 -26.64 13.64 5.71
N PRO A 672 -27.15 14.39 6.72
CA PRO A 672 -28.42 14.07 7.36
C PRO A 672 -29.62 14.05 6.39
N MET A 673 -29.60 14.84 5.31
CA MET A 673 -30.65 14.78 4.28
C MET A 673 -30.54 13.47 3.48
N MET A 674 -29.34 13.09 3.06
CA MET A 674 -29.10 11.79 2.38
C MET A 674 -29.53 10.59 3.24
N LEU A 675 -29.24 10.62 4.55
CA LEU A 675 -29.60 9.55 5.49
C LEU A 675 -31.13 9.41 5.67
N LYS A 676 -31.89 10.48 5.43
CA LYS A 676 -33.36 10.51 5.53
C LYS A 676 -34.08 10.21 4.20
N SER A 677 -33.34 9.99 3.11
CA SER A 677 -33.91 9.78 1.77
C SER A 677 -33.79 8.34 1.30
N LYS A 678 -34.86 7.81 0.70
CA LYS A 678 -34.85 6.46 0.09
C LYS A 678 -33.88 6.42 -1.09
N PHE A 679 -33.97 7.42 -1.96
CA PHE A 679 -33.20 7.55 -3.19
C PHE A 679 -32.31 8.80 -3.18
N CYS A 680 -31.06 8.68 -3.64
CA CYS A 680 -30.14 9.82 -3.77
C CYS A 680 -29.84 10.07 -5.23
N LEU A 681 -30.28 11.22 -5.75
CA LEU A 681 -30.11 11.54 -7.16
C LEU A 681 -28.63 11.86 -7.44
N CYS A 682 -28.09 11.21 -8.46
CA CYS A 682 -26.72 11.36 -8.92
C CYS A 682 -26.71 11.87 -10.37
N PRO A 683 -27.17 13.11 -10.64
CA PRO A 683 -27.11 13.71 -11.97
C PRO A 683 -25.70 14.16 -12.33
N SER A 684 -25.28 13.81 -13.54
CA SER A 684 -23.97 14.22 -14.06
C SER A 684 -23.85 15.73 -14.17
N GLY A 685 -22.62 16.20 -13.92
CA GLY A 685 -22.25 17.60 -13.99
C GLY A 685 -21.58 17.92 -15.32
N HIS A 686 -20.46 18.65 -15.26
CA HIS A 686 -19.56 18.77 -16.42
C HIS A 686 -18.94 17.42 -16.81
N GLU A 687 -18.75 16.55 -15.82
CA GLU A 687 -18.31 15.18 -15.97
C GLU A 687 -19.40 14.19 -15.53
N VAL A 688 -19.24 12.92 -15.93
CA VAL A 688 -20.15 11.85 -15.52
C VAL A 688 -19.87 11.34 -14.10
N ALA A 689 -18.67 11.58 -13.60
CA ALA A 689 -18.29 11.24 -12.23
C ALA A 689 -18.92 12.22 -11.23
N SER A 690 -19.24 11.72 -10.05
CA SER A 690 -19.61 12.57 -8.93
C SER A 690 -19.30 11.86 -7.62
N PRO A 691 -18.75 12.56 -6.61
CA PRO A 691 -18.57 11.99 -5.29
C PRO A 691 -19.90 11.49 -4.69
N ARG A 692 -21.02 12.07 -5.11
CA ARG A 692 -22.37 11.72 -4.65
C ARG A 692 -22.74 10.27 -4.85
N VAL A 693 -22.22 9.62 -5.90
CA VAL A 693 -22.46 8.19 -6.11
C VAL A 693 -21.87 7.41 -4.94
N THR A 694 -20.65 7.75 -4.54
CA THR A 694 -19.96 7.15 -3.39
C THR A 694 -20.61 7.58 -2.06
N GLU A 695 -20.97 8.85 -1.90
CA GLU A 695 -21.65 9.36 -0.70
C GLU A 695 -23.04 8.72 -0.48
N ALA A 696 -23.80 8.47 -1.55
CA ALA A 696 -25.08 7.77 -1.51
C ALA A 696 -24.89 6.31 -1.04
N ILE A 697 -23.88 5.64 -1.56
CA ILE A 697 -23.49 4.29 -1.14
C ILE A 697 -23.09 4.28 0.34
N TYR A 698 -22.36 5.29 0.82
CA TYR A 698 -21.99 5.43 2.23
C TYR A 698 -23.20 5.67 3.14
N ALA A 699 -24.16 6.47 2.68
CA ALA A 699 -25.39 6.79 3.40
C ALA A 699 -26.45 5.67 3.33
N GLU A 700 -26.16 4.52 2.70
CA GLU A 700 -27.13 3.47 2.38
C GLU A 700 -28.40 3.99 1.67
N CYS A 701 -28.22 5.07 0.90
CA CYS A 701 -29.24 5.71 0.09
C CYS A 701 -29.14 5.16 -1.34
N VAL A 702 -30.23 4.63 -1.90
CA VAL A 702 -30.18 3.96 -3.22
C VAL A 702 -29.79 4.99 -4.29
N PRO A 703 -28.62 4.85 -4.95
CA PRO A 703 -28.18 5.82 -5.95
C PRO A 703 -29.10 5.78 -7.17
N VAL A 704 -29.56 6.96 -7.60
CA VAL A 704 -30.30 7.14 -8.86
C VAL A 704 -29.36 7.77 -9.87
N ILE A 705 -28.83 6.97 -10.78
CA ILE A 705 -27.86 7.39 -11.79
C ILE A 705 -28.61 8.09 -12.92
N ILE A 706 -28.36 9.40 -13.07
CA ILE A 706 -28.92 10.23 -14.15
C ILE A 706 -27.74 10.74 -14.99
N SER A 707 -27.33 9.94 -15.97
CA SER A 707 -26.17 10.23 -16.81
C SER A 707 -26.28 9.57 -18.16
N ASP A 708 -25.77 10.26 -19.17
CA ASP A 708 -25.42 9.65 -20.45
C ASP A 708 -24.07 8.95 -20.35
N HIS A 709 -23.95 7.81 -21.03
CA HIS A 709 -22.66 7.16 -21.36
C HIS A 709 -21.68 6.88 -20.19
N TYR A 710 -22.15 6.94 -18.94
CA TYR A 710 -21.32 6.68 -17.76
C TYR A 710 -21.07 5.18 -17.59
N VAL A 711 -19.80 4.79 -17.65
CA VAL A 711 -19.36 3.46 -17.22
C VAL A 711 -19.15 3.48 -15.71
N LEU A 712 -20.09 2.91 -14.98
CA LEU A 712 -20.11 2.97 -13.52
C LEU A 712 -18.91 2.23 -12.88
N PRO A 713 -18.42 2.70 -11.71
CA PRO A 713 -17.30 2.09 -11.01
C PRO A 713 -17.49 0.59 -10.80
N PHE A 714 -16.46 -0.18 -11.17
CA PHE A 714 -16.43 -1.64 -11.05
C PHE A 714 -17.53 -2.36 -11.81
N SER A 715 -18.12 -1.77 -12.86
CA SER A 715 -19.13 -2.41 -13.71
C SER A 715 -18.66 -3.69 -14.40
N ASP A 716 -17.35 -3.93 -14.51
CA ASP A 716 -16.79 -5.23 -14.94
C ASP A 716 -17.14 -6.38 -13.98
N VAL A 717 -17.55 -6.02 -12.75
CA VAL A 717 -17.59 -6.90 -11.58
C VAL A 717 -18.95 -6.85 -10.90
N LEU A 718 -19.48 -5.65 -10.69
CA LEU A 718 -20.71 -5.35 -9.99
C LEU A 718 -21.88 -5.24 -10.98
N ARG A 719 -23.01 -5.83 -10.61
CA ARG A 719 -24.31 -5.62 -11.24
C ARG A 719 -24.97 -4.41 -10.59
N TRP A 720 -24.79 -3.23 -11.19
CA TRP A 720 -25.33 -1.97 -10.66
C TRP A 720 -26.87 -1.97 -10.59
N GLU A 721 -27.53 -2.72 -11.44
CA GLU A 721 -28.97 -3.00 -11.43
C GLU A 721 -29.47 -3.70 -10.13
N GLU A 722 -28.56 -4.20 -9.30
CA GLU A 722 -28.89 -4.88 -8.05
C GLU A 722 -28.83 -3.96 -6.83
N PHE A 723 -28.39 -2.71 -7.01
CA PHE A 723 -28.23 -1.75 -5.91
C PHE A 723 -28.38 -0.27 -6.33
N SER A 724 -28.79 0.02 -7.56
CA SER A 724 -29.01 1.37 -8.06
C SER A 724 -30.19 1.41 -9.04
N VAL A 725 -30.73 2.61 -9.24
CA VAL A 725 -31.75 2.88 -10.24
C VAL A 725 -31.10 3.72 -11.34
N ARG A 726 -31.35 3.38 -12.61
CA ARG A 726 -30.91 4.20 -13.75
C ARG A 726 -32.11 4.94 -14.32
N VAL A 727 -31.96 6.25 -14.51
CA VAL A 727 -32.97 7.10 -15.15
C VAL A 727 -32.30 7.85 -16.29
N ASP A 728 -32.84 7.73 -17.50
CA ASP A 728 -32.32 8.48 -18.63
C ASP A 728 -32.67 9.97 -18.48
N PRO A 729 -31.80 10.90 -18.90
CA PRO A 729 -32.06 12.33 -18.68
C PRO A 729 -33.36 12.84 -19.29
N VAL A 730 -33.85 12.19 -20.36
CA VAL A 730 -35.14 12.49 -20.99
C VAL A 730 -36.34 12.18 -20.10
N ASP A 731 -36.18 11.30 -19.12
CA ASP A 731 -37.22 10.88 -18.17
C ASP A 731 -37.17 11.63 -16.84
N ILE A 732 -36.30 12.65 -16.71
CA ILE A 732 -36.30 13.57 -15.56
C ILE A 732 -37.71 14.08 -15.21
N PRO A 733 -38.58 14.48 -16.17
CA PRO A 733 -39.93 14.93 -15.84
C PRO A 733 -40.80 13.87 -15.14
N LYS A 734 -40.49 12.57 -15.32
CA LYS A 734 -41.21 11.43 -14.73
C LYS A 734 -40.50 10.84 -13.51
N LEU A 735 -39.48 11.52 -12.99
CA LEU A 735 -38.61 10.98 -11.95
C LEU A 735 -39.38 10.50 -10.71
N LYS A 736 -40.36 11.27 -10.23
CA LYS A 736 -41.21 10.86 -9.09
C LYS A 736 -42.02 9.60 -9.41
N ASP A 737 -42.63 9.52 -10.59
CA ASP A 737 -43.42 8.35 -11.01
C ASP A 737 -42.57 7.08 -11.08
N ILE A 738 -41.36 7.20 -11.62
CA ILE A 738 -40.39 6.09 -11.70
C ILE A 738 -40.01 5.60 -10.30
N LEU A 739 -39.73 6.50 -9.36
CA LEU A 739 -39.31 6.13 -8.01
C LEU A 739 -40.44 5.56 -7.16
N ILE A 740 -41.68 6.05 -7.34
CA ILE A 740 -42.87 5.51 -6.64
C ILE A 740 -43.29 4.15 -7.21
N ALA A 741 -43.05 3.89 -8.50
CA ALA A 741 -43.35 2.60 -9.11
C ALA A 741 -42.49 1.44 -8.56
N ILE A 742 -41.39 1.74 -7.85
CA ILE A 742 -40.55 0.76 -7.17
C ILE A 742 -41.27 0.31 -5.90
N SER A 743 -41.64 -0.97 -5.83
CA SER A 743 -42.28 -1.55 -4.64
C SER A 743 -41.35 -1.51 -3.42
N GLU A 744 -41.91 -1.55 -2.22
CA GLU A 744 -41.10 -1.61 -0.99
C GLU A 744 -40.18 -2.84 -0.94
N GLU A 745 -40.64 -3.98 -1.48
CA GLU A 745 -39.81 -5.20 -1.58
C GLU A 745 -38.58 -4.96 -2.47
N GLU A 746 -38.79 -4.32 -3.62
CA GLU A 746 -37.71 -4.01 -4.57
C GLU A 746 -36.76 -2.95 -4.00
N TYR A 747 -37.29 -1.93 -3.31
CA TYR A 747 -36.48 -0.94 -2.61
C TYR A 747 -35.58 -1.59 -1.55
N GLU A 748 -36.12 -2.47 -0.72
CA GLU A 748 -35.36 -3.19 0.31
C GLU A 748 -34.29 -4.10 -0.31
N ARG A 749 -34.59 -4.72 -1.45
CA ARG A 749 -33.60 -5.48 -2.24
C ARG A 749 -32.43 -4.59 -2.69
N LEU A 750 -32.73 -3.43 -3.29
CA LEU A 750 -31.73 -2.46 -3.74
C LEU A 750 -30.89 -1.94 -2.57
N LYS A 751 -31.52 -1.56 -1.46
CA LYS A 751 -30.85 -1.04 -0.25
C LYS A 751 -29.93 -2.09 0.40
N LYS A 752 -30.35 -3.36 0.47
CA LYS A 752 -29.47 -4.48 0.87
C LYS A 752 -28.29 -4.63 -0.10
N GLY A 753 -28.54 -4.44 -1.39
CA GLY A 753 -27.50 -4.36 -2.41
C GLY A 753 -26.49 -3.26 -2.13
N VAL A 754 -26.95 -2.03 -1.82
CA VAL A 754 -26.11 -0.88 -1.47
C VAL A 754 -25.24 -1.20 -0.26
N ARG A 755 -25.83 -1.72 0.83
CA ARG A 755 -25.09 -2.16 2.00
C ARG A 755 -24.03 -3.21 1.66
N THR A 756 -24.37 -4.17 0.78
CA THR A 756 -23.46 -5.24 0.35
C THR A 756 -22.26 -4.70 -0.42
N VAL A 757 -22.44 -3.68 -1.25
CA VAL A 757 -21.38 -3.06 -2.04
C VAL A 757 -20.69 -1.89 -1.34
N ARG A 758 -21.22 -1.35 -0.23
CA ARG A 758 -20.63 -0.20 0.48
C ARG A 758 -19.16 -0.37 0.81
N ARG A 759 -18.79 -1.57 1.27
CA ARG A 759 -17.40 -1.98 1.48
C ARG A 759 -16.47 -1.75 0.29
N HIS A 760 -17.04 -1.70 -0.92
CA HIS A 760 -16.32 -1.58 -2.16
C HIS A 760 -15.89 -0.18 -2.53
N PHE A 761 -16.53 0.80 -1.90
CA PHE A 761 -16.35 2.21 -2.17
C PHE A 761 -15.57 2.91 -1.06
N VAL A 762 -15.12 2.19 -0.01
CA VAL A 762 -14.34 2.75 1.11
C VAL A 762 -12.83 2.60 0.86
N LEU A 763 -12.07 3.67 1.11
CA LEU A 763 -10.61 3.62 1.25
C LEU A 763 -10.26 3.43 2.73
N ASN A 764 -9.80 2.24 3.10
CA ASN A 764 -9.55 1.94 4.51
C ASN A 764 -8.19 2.45 5.00
N GLN A 765 -8.22 3.03 6.20
CA GLN A 765 -7.16 3.52 7.11
C GLN A 765 -7.75 3.33 8.55
N PRO A 766 -6.99 3.05 9.63
CA PRO A 766 -5.71 3.71 9.96
C PRO A 766 -4.63 2.82 10.62
N LEU A 767 -3.46 3.45 10.87
CA LEU A 767 -2.49 3.05 11.89
C LEU A 767 -3.18 2.88 13.25
N LYS A 768 -2.75 1.90 14.07
CA LYS A 768 -3.28 1.74 15.44
C LYS A 768 -2.19 1.99 16.46
N ARG A 769 -2.59 2.48 17.63
CA ARG A 769 -1.68 2.71 18.74
C ARG A 769 -0.88 1.44 19.03
N PHE A 770 0.41 1.62 19.30
CA PHE A 770 1.36 0.56 19.58
C PHE A 770 1.63 -0.46 18.46
N ASP A 771 1.23 -0.17 17.22
CA ASP A 771 1.62 -1.00 16.08
C ASP A 771 3.07 -0.79 15.67
N VAL A 772 3.55 -1.58 14.71
CA VAL A 772 4.99 -1.57 14.39
C VAL A 772 5.47 -0.20 13.91
N PHE A 773 4.65 0.58 13.20
CA PHE A 773 5.00 1.94 12.78
C PHE A 773 5.19 2.86 13.99
N HIS A 774 4.22 2.84 14.92
CA HIS A 774 4.31 3.60 16.15
C HIS A 774 5.46 3.15 17.05
N MET A 775 5.78 1.85 17.08
CA MET A 775 6.89 1.30 17.85
C MET A 775 8.26 1.71 17.26
N ILE A 776 8.37 1.81 15.94
CA ILE A 776 9.57 2.34 15.28
C ILE A 776 9.72 3.83 15.60
N LEU A 777 8.66 4.64 15.47
CA LEU A 777 8.68 6.05 15.85
C LEU A 777 8.99 6.26 17.35
N HIS A 778 8.46 5.39 18.21
CA HIS A 778 8.76 5.41 19.64
C HIS A 778 10.23 5.12 19.91
N SER A 779 10.81 4.18 19.17
CA SER A 779 12.23 3.90 19.26
C SER A 779 13.05 5.14 18.87
N VAL A 780 12.74 5.80 17.75
CA VAL A 780 13.37 7.07 17.34
C VAL A 780 13.18 8.17 18.39
N TRP A 781 11.99 8.28 18.97
CA TRP A 781 11.68 9.22 20.05
C TRP A 781 12.56 9.02 21.28
N LEU A 782 12.78 7.78 21.71
CA LEU A 782 13.68 7.47 22.83
C LEU A 782 15.12 7.94 22.55
N ARG A 783 15.60 7.78 21.31
CA ARG A 783 16.95 8.21 20.91
C ARG A 783 17.04 9.72 20.92
N ARG A 784 16.01 10.41 20.44
CA ARG A 784 15.93 11.86 20.54
C ARG A 784 15.93 12.36 21.99
N LEU A 785 15.28 11.63 22.90
CA LEU A 785 15.32 11.92 24.33
C LEU A 785 16.69 11.67 24.97
N ASN A 786 17.56 10.83 24.40
CA ASN A 786 18.90 10.59 24.94
C ASN A 786 19.88 11.74 24.67
N VAL A 787 19.64 12.52 23.61
CA VAL A 787 20.52 13.62 23.20
C VAL A 787 20.03 14.97 23.74
N ARG A 788 20.91 15.72 24.38
CA ARG A 788 20.68 17.14 24.70
C ARG A 788 21.41 17.99 23.67
N LEU A 789 20.66 18.80 22.94
CA LEU A 789 21.22 19.71 21.96
C LEU A 789 21.37 21.11 22.59
N PRO A 790 22.36 21.91 22.15
CA PRO A 790 22.61 23.26 22.65
C PRO A 790 21.42 24.23 22.50
#